data_AF-A0A2Y9AUU7-F1
#
_entry.id   AF-A0A2Y9AUU7-F1
#
_cell.length_a   1.000
_cell.length_b   1.000
_cell.length_c   1.000
_cell.angle_alpha   90.00
_cell.angle_beta   90.00
_cell.angle_gamma   90.00
#
_symmetry.space_group_name_H-M   'P 1'
#
loop_
_entity.id
_entity.type
_entity.pdbx_description
1 polymer ?
#
loop_
_entity_poly.entity_id
_entity_poly.type
_entity_poly.pdbx_seq_one_letter_code
_entity_poly.pdbx_strand_id
1 'polypeptide(L)'
;MLDPADSALVRAVQQCCRRSGLLALNDWAAGEARVESVATAILDAPDTRLSRSIVDRLQNDMMSAAPVRDTLVRARVERRRRQRERSRVTGEKVEPYGPQDDDGAAALPFELRGGLRLGARLFAADLPVVLHARTPLRFTRHEVSEPERLLTGETARLILSDGEQLVLDYQDERNVRRTTSMRFTRPDPIPSLISVHMEPGIPVLADLREDRLSVFVSLAQPPDDDRARTWPRALLDVEMRLELRIPGAPTVLSRETLPTIPGRLAARGPGLSNLSSGLRGFEDKGETIRAAMLTIRWDGDYRSFSLADEQLEIRWYEAEDGWRASLPDGSKDLPVRRVPADDPFAIPVASVQGTAAQLLKVDGVSAPNFIVAGPSHMRMTDARPAAPDVHRQLGRSNSCPGLRAETEAWLGWSSARPVHVVAALQARGAAEVAERAIVNTMCGEIWLKEDSRPSEGKRFRDSLAAAVIRLDLAGVSELREVGQEIGEADLNGLPAALADAFADVVPPSCLEKTLDEKWAERADERIDRAWKSLTPARAERSAPPVDFEAYNTPEAWQAAVAHAVRSNGRHVLAGMILPPRLSNALRNIDYQNVETLEVARAIADFRIDRGSLARQARRISGSDIPVALSLWTDPRAFAMTDWLPIVTALFEDRMTARAIRYAALRLRTARWEVERL
;
A
#
# COMPACT_ATOMS: atom_id res chain seq x y z
N MET A 1 -15.05 41.24 37.01
CA MET A 1 -13.63 41.20 37.42
C MET A 1 -13.18 39.75 37.31
N LEU A 2 -12.10 39.48 36.56
CA LEU A 2 -11.58 38.12 36.40
C LEU A 2 -10.85 37.69 37.67
N ASP A 3 -10.97 36.42 38.04
CA ASP A 3 -10.09 35.81 39.02
C ASP A 3 -8.63 35.93 38.48
N PRO A 4 -7.68 36.46 39.26
CA PRO A 4 -6.29 36.61 38.84
C PRO A 4 -5.67 35.32 38.28
N ALA A 5 -6.11 34.16 38.77
CA ALA A 5 -5.63 32.85 38.33
C ALA A 5 -6.03 32.52 36.87
N ASP A 6 -7.27 32.84 36.46
CA ASP A 6 -7.78 32.51 35.12
C ASP A 6 -7.17 33.40 34.03
N SER A 7 -6.88 34.66 34.37
CA SER A 7 -6.20 35.58 33.44
C SER A 7 -4.73 35.21 33.22
N ALA A 8 -4.07 34.64 34.22
CA ALA A 8 -2.70 34.14 34.11
C ALA A 8 -2.63 32.88 33.26
N LEU A 9 -3.59 31.94 33.42
CA LEU A 9 -3.69 30.73 32.62
C LEU A 9 -3.86 31.05 31.12
N VAL A 10 -4.81 31.92 30.77
CA VAL A 10 -5.07 32.26 29.36
C VAL A 10 -3.85 32.92 28.70
N ARG A 11 -3.14 33.82 29.40
CA ARG A 11 -1.91 34.42 28.88
C ARG A 11 -0.77 33.41 28.76
N ALA A 12 -0.61 32.52 29.74
CA ALA A 12 0.42 31.48 29.70
C ALA A 12 0.18 30.51 28.53
N VAL A 13 -1.06 30.06 28.30
CA VAL A 13 -1.43 29.20 27.17
C VAL A 13 -1.21 29.91 25.83
N GLN A 14 -1.60 31.18 25.71
CA GLN A 14 -1.35 31.98 24.50
C GLN A 14 0.15 32.20 24.21
N GLN A 15 0.96 32.39 25.26
CA GLN A 15 2.41 32.55 25.13
C GLN A 15 3.11 31.22 24.83
N CYS A 16 2.62 30.11 25.41
CA CYS A 16 3.10 28.74 25.13
C CYS A 16 2.80 28.33 23.69
N CYS A 17 1.65 28.70 23.12
CA CYS A 17 1.28 28.39 21.73
C CYS A 17 2.11 29.14 20.68
N ARG A 18 2.88 30.18 21.07
CA ARG A 18 3.88 30.84 20.21
C ARG A 18 5.23 30.12 20.21
N ARG A 19 5.50 29.28 21.21
CA ARG A 19 6.59 28.30 21.22
C ARG A 19 5.96 26.91 20.94
N SER A 20 6.75 25.85 20.82
CA SER A 20 6.17 24.52 20.61
C SER A 20 5.28 24.19 21.84
N GLY A 21 3.97 24.13 21.62
CA GLY A 21 2.97 24.32 22.67
C GLY A 21 2.99 23.28 23.78
N LEU A 22 3.41 22.05 23.46
CA LEU A 22 3.36 20.92 24.38
C LEU A 22 4.46 20.94 25.46
N LEU A 23 5.69 21.33 25.10
CA LEU A 23 6.81 21.37 26.06
C LEU A 23 6.64 22.49 27.07
N ALA A 24 6.24 23.68 26.59
CA ALA A 24 6.02 24.84 27.46
C ALA A 24 4.82 24.65 28.40
N LEU A 25 3.75 23.96 27.95
CA LEU A 25 2.63 23.62 28.84
C LEU A 25 3.04 22.61 29.92
N ASN A 26 3.85 21.59 29.55
CA ASN A 26 4.35 20.62 30.51
C ASN A 26 5.32 21.25 31.52
N ASP A 27 6.22 22.14 31.08
CA ASP A 27 7.15 22.83 31.98
C ASP A 27 6.42 23.79 32.93
N TRP A 28 5.44 24.54 32.43
CA TRP A 28 4.60 25.42 33.25
C TRP A 28 3.74 24.62 34.24
N ALA A 29 3.08 23.56 33.79
CA ALA A 29 2.18 22.77 34.62
C ALA A 29 2.91 21.83 35.58
N ALA A 30 4.17 21.48 35.31
CA ALA A 30 5.08 20.83 36.24
C ALA A 30 5.57 21.80 37.33
N GLY A 31 5.78 23.07 37.01
CA GLY A 31 6.09 24.12 38.00
C GLY A 31 4.93 24.42 38.97
N GLU A 32 3.69 24.21 38.52
CA GLU A 32 2.46 24.56 39.28
C GLU A 32 1.68 23.33 39.81
N ALA A 33 2.10 22.10 39.49
CA ALA A 33 1.42 20.84 39.82
C ALA A 33 -0.07 20.78 39.40
N ARG A 34 -0.43 21.28 38.21
CA ARG A 34 -1.84 21.45 37.74
C ARG A 34 -2.16 20.89 36.34
N VAL A 35 -1.35 19.99 35.79
CA VAL A 35 -1.51 19.44 34.42
C VAL A 35 -2.89 18.84 34.17
N GLU A 36 -3.38 18.02 35.09
CA GLU A 36 -4.62 17.25 34.92
C GLU A 36 -5.87 18.16 34.91
N SER A 37 -5.87 19.22 35.73
CA SER A 37 -6.97 20.18 35.81
C SER A 37 -7.07 21.05 34.56
N VAL A 38 -5.94 21.51 34.03
CA VAL A 38 -5.89 22.36 32.83
C VAL A 38 -6.23 21.57 31.57
N ALA A 39 -5.69 20.35 31.46
CA ALA A 39 -6.02 19.42 30.38
C ALA A 39 -7.52 19.12 30.32
N THR A 40 -8.13 18.88 31.49
CA THR A 40 -9.57 18.60 31.59
C THR A 40 -10.41 19.85 31.25
N ALA A 41 -9.99 21.05 31.69
CA ALA A 41 -10.70 22.29 31.39
C ALA A 41 -10.73 22.62 29.89
N ILE A 42 -9.60 22.46 29.17
CA ILE A 42 -9.50 22.74 27.73
C ILE A 42 -10.33 21.75 26.89
N LEU A 43 -10.49 20.51 27.35
CA LEU A 43 -11.20 19.45 26.64
C LEU A 43 -12.72 19.45 26.89
N ASP A 44 -13.17 19.76 28.10
CA ASP A 44 -14.59 19.64 28.48
C ASP A 44 -15.39 20.92 28.27
N ALA A 45 -14.75 22.08 28.29
CA ALA A 45 -15.38 23.36 27.97
C ALA A 45 -14.36 24.18 27.19
N PRO A 46 -14.34 24.11 25.83
CA PRO A 46 -13.45 24.95 25.05
C PRO A 46 -13.71 26.40 25.45
N ASP A 47 -12.76 27.00 26.18
CA ASP A 47 -12.94 28.35 26.69
C ASP A 47 -13.12 29.25 25.47
N THR A 48 -14.29 29.87 25.35
CA THR A 48 -14.70 30.73 24.22
C THR A 48 -13.71 31.88 23.93
N ARG A 49 -12.76 32.11 24.84
CA ARG A 49 -11.69 33.11 24.76
C ARG A 49 -10.43 32.62 24.02
N LEU A 50 -10.30 31.31 23.77
CA LEU A 50 -9.24 30.75 22.94
C LEU A 50 -9.78 30.51 21.52
N SER A 51 -8.99 30.87 20.50
CA SER A 51 -9.41 30.59 19.12
C SER A 51 -9.51 29.07 18.90
N ARG A 52 -10.52 28.64 18.13
CA ARG A 52 -10.76 27.22 17.81
C ARG A 52 -9.51 26.51 17.30
N SER A 53 -8.71 27.18 16.46
CA SER A 53 -7.43 26.65 15.95
C SER A 53 -6.39 26.33 17.04
N ILE A 54 -6.36 27.08 18.14
CA ILE A 54 -5.46 26.86 19.27
C ILE A 54 -5.95 25.68 20.11
N VAL A 55 -7.26 25.58 20.32
CA VAL A 55 -7.89 24.45 21.01
C VAL A 55 -7.64 23.16 20.23
N ASP A 56 -7.91 23.15 18.93
CA ASP A 56 -7.72 21.96 18.09
C ASP A 56 -6.25 21.51 18.03
N ARG A 57 -5.31 22.47 17.95
CA ARG A 57 -3.87 22.17 18.00
C ARG A 57 -3.45 21.58 19.34
N LEU A 58 -3.88 22.18 20.46
CA LEU A 58 -3.57 21.67 21.80
C LEU A 58 -4.17 20.28 22.03
N GLN A 59 -5.40 20.05 21.57
CA GLN A 59 -6.06 18.74 21.65
C GLN A 59 -5.29 17.70 20.83
N ASN A 60 -4.90 18.01 19.60
CA ASN A 60 -4.10 17.12 18.75
C ASN A 60 -2.73 16.82 19.36
N ASP A 61 -2.03 17.85 19.84
CA ASP A 61 -0.73 17.71 20.47
C ASP A 61 -0.82 16.85 21.75
N MET A 62 -1.85 17.07 22.59
CA MET A 62 -2.07 16.29 23.81
C MET A 62 -2.45 14.83 23.53
N MET A 63 -3.27 14.57 22.50
CA MET A 63 -3.67 13.21 22.11
C MET A 63 -2.53 12.43 21.44
N SER A 64 -1.54 13.12 20.88
CA SER A 64 -0.33 12.51 20.31
C SER A 64 0.67 12.00 21.38
N ALA A 65 0.55 12.47 22.63
CA ALA A 65 1.41 12.05 23.73
C ALA A 65 0.78 10.91 24.53
N ALA A 66 1.26 9.67 24.32
CA ALA A 66 0.73 8.46 24.96
C ALA A 66 0.54 8.53 26.49
N PRO A 67 1.45 9.13 27.30
CA PRO A 67 1.26 9.22 28.75
C PRO A 67 0.05 10.10 29.13
N VAL A 68 -0.16 11.19 28.41
CA VAL A 68 -1.25 12.15 28.64
C VAL A 68 -2.58 11.52 28.21
N ARG A 69 -2.60 10.85 27.06
CA ARG A 69 -3.75 10.08 26.58
C ARG A 69 -4.21 9.03 27.59
N ASP A 70 -3.28 8.23 28.12
CA ASP A 70 -3.63 7.18 29.08
C ASP A 70 -4.11 7.76 30.42
N THR A 71 -3.53 8.89 30.85
CA THR A 71 -3.94 9.60 32.06
C THR A 71 -5.35 10.19 31.89
N LEU A 72 -5.65 10.80 30.75
CA LEU A 72 -6.96 11.35 30.41
C LEU A 72 -8.03 10.27 30.26
N VAL A 73 -7.71 9.14 29.63
CA VAL A 73 -8.63 8.01 29.53
C VAL A 73 -8.96 7.47 30.92
N ARG A 74 -7.96 7.33 31.81
CA ARG A 74 -8.19 6.94 33.20
C ARG A 74 -9.05 7.96 33.93
N ALA A 75 -8.73 9.26 33.85
CA ALA A 75 -9.52 10.32 34.48
C ALA A 75 -10.97 10.35 33.98
N ARG A 76 -11.21 10.10 32.68
CA ARG A 76 -12.56 10.05 32.08
C ARG A 76 -13.35 8.83 32.54
N VAL A 77 -12.69 7.68 32.68
CA VAL A 77 -13.28 6.45 33.24
C VAL A 77 -13.61 6.64 34.73
N GLU A 78 -12.67 7.18 35.50
CA GLU A 78 -12.80 7.49 36.93
C GLU A 78 -13.96 8.47 37.18
N ARG A 79 -14.08 9.50 36.33
CA ARG A 79 -15.17 10.48 36.40
C ARG A 79 -16.51 9.89 36.02
N ARG A 80 -16.60 9.06 34.97
CA ARG A 80 -17.83 8.31 34.64
C ARG A 80 -18.25 7.40 35.79
N ARG A 81 -17.29 6.77 36.47
CA ARG A 81 -17.54 5.95 37.66
C ARG A 81 -18.06 6.80 38.83
N ARG A 82 -17.40 7.92 39.15
CA ARG A 82 -17.83 8.85 40.21
C ARG A 82 -19.17 9.53 39.91
N GLN A 83 -19.48 9.78 38.64
CA GLN A 83 -20.76 10.35 38.22
C GLN A 83 -21.88 9.31 38.37
N ARG A 84 -21.63 8.04 38.01
CA ARG A 84 -22.56 6.92 38.27
C ARG A 84 -22.76 6.67 39.77
N GLU A 85 -21.72 6.81 40.58
CA GLU A 85 -21.80 6.70 42.03
C GLU A 85 -22.56 7.89 42.66
N ARG A 86 -22.35 9.13 42.20
CA ARG A 86 -23.11 10.31 42.65
C ARG A 86 -24.58 10.26 42.26
N SER A 87 -24.90 9.78 41.05
CA SER A 87 -26.29 9.54 40.60
C SER A 87 -27.01 8.45 41.41
N ARG A 88 -26.27 7.53 42.05
CA ARG A 88 -26.84 6.53 42.97
C ARG A 88 -27.11 7.08 44.38
N VAL A 89 -26.34 8.08 44.83
CA VAL A 89 -26.39 8.58 46.21
C VAL A 89 -27.35 9.75 46.40
N THR A 90 -27.65 10.53 45.35
CA THR A 90 -28.39 11.80 45.52
C THR A 90 -29.90 11.76 45.27
N GLY A 91 -30.48 10.64 44.81
CA GLY A 91 -31.93 10.41 44.86
C GLY A 91 -32.83 11.48 44.19
N GLU A 92 -32.28 12.38 43.37
CA GLU A 92 -33.03 13.44 42.71
C GLU A 92 -33.30 13.04 41.26
N LYS A 93 -34.51 12.54 41.02
CA LYS A 93 -35.03 12.24 39.68
C LYS A 93 -35.35 13.55 38.95
N VAL A 94 -34.45 13.97 38.07
CA VAL A 94 -34.82 14.74 36.89
C VAL A 94 -34.64 13.79 35.71
N GLU A 95 -35.74 13.32 35.13
CA GLU A 95 -35.73 12.43 33.96
C GLU A 95 -35.64 13.26 32.67
N PRO A 96 -34.53 13.19 31.90
CA PRO A 96 -34.59 13.42 30.48
C PRO A 96 -34.96 12.09 29.79
N TYR A 97 -36.11 12.10 29.13
CA TYR A 97 -36.61 11.03 28.27
C TYR A 97 -35.60 10.66 27.16
N GLY A 98 -35.16 9.41 27.15
CA GLY A 98 -34.40 8.75 26.09
C GLY A 98 -34.22 7.26 26.43
N PRO A 99 -34.51 6.33 25.50
CA PRO A 99 -35.10 5.03 25.83
C PRO A 99 -34.10 4.03 26.40
N GLN A 100 -34.52 3.35 27.46
CA GLN A 100 -34.10 1.98 27.72
C GLN A 100 -34.82 1.08 26.72
N ASP A 101 -34.04 0.33 25.95
CA ASP A 101 -34.50 -0.91 25.32
C ASP A 101 -34.80 -1.92 26.43
N ASP A 102 -36.07 -1.99 26.81
CA ASP A 102 -36.68 -3.15 27.48
C ASP A 102 -38.15 -3.22 27.00
N ASP A 103 -38.43 -4.25 26.20
CA ASP A 103 -39.70 -4.92 25.91
C ASP A 103 -41.03 -4.25 26.34
N GLY A 104 -41.36 -3.15 25.66
CA GLY A 104 -42.68 -2.53 25.78
C GLY A 104 -42.91 -1.44 24.76
N ALA A 105 -42.69 -1.71 23.47
CA ALA A 105 -43.06 -0.79 22.41
C ALA A 105 -44.59 -0.61 22.42
N ALA A 106 -45.08 0.38 23.17
CA ALA A 106 -46.42 0.89 22.99
C ALA A 106 -46.57 1.19 21.50
N ALA A 107 -47.43 0.41 20.83
CA ALA A 107 -47.59 0.50 19.39
C ALA A 107 -47.95 1.95 19.06
N LEU A 108 -47.11 2.62 18.27
CA LEU A 108 -47.45 3.96 17.81
C LEU A 108 -48.78 3.87 17.06
N PRO A 109 -49.70 4.83 17.24
CA PRO A 109 -51.03 4.79 16.63
C PRO A 109 -51.01 5.11 15.13
N PHE A 110 -49.83 5.04 14.52
CA PHE A 110 -49.59 5.16 13.09
C PHE A 110 -48.39 4.29 12.73
N GLU A 111 -48.30 3.91 11.46
CA GLU A 111 -47.22 3.12 10.91
C GLU A 111 -46.61 3.87 9.73
N LEU A 112 -45.28 3.98 9.69
CA LEU A 112 -44.54 4.55 8.57
C LEU A 112 -43.94 3.41 7.75
N ARG A 113 -44.28 3.37 6.46
CA ARG A 113 -43.80 2.37 5.49
C ARG A 113 -43.01 3.07 4.39
N GLY A 114 -41.90 2.48 3.95
CA GLY A 114 -41.02 3.11 2.95
C GLY A 114 -40.07 4.16 3.55
N GLY A 115 -39.25 4.77 2.70
CA GLY A 115 -38.12 5.63 3.10
C GLY A 115 -36.94 4.86 3.74
N LEU A 116 -35.83 5.56 3.96
CA LEU A 116 -34.66 5.05 4.69
C LEU A 116 -34.58 5.73 6.06
N ARG A 117 -34.65 4.95 7.15
CA ARG A 117 -34.55 5.47 8.51
C ARG A 117 -33.08 5.61 8.91
N LEU A 118 -32.65 6.85 9.20
CA LEU A 118 -31.28 7.19 9.57
C LEU A 118 -31.09 7.26 11.11
N GLY A 119 -32.19 7.28 11.87
CA GLY A 119 -32.16 7.28 13.33
C GLY A 119 -33.56 7.19 13.94
N ALA A 120 -33.68 7.45 15.24
CA ALA A 120 -34.96 7.30 15.95
C ALA A 120 -36.10 8.18 15.38
N ARG A 121 -35.78 9.40 14.94
CA ARG A 121 -36.73 10.38 14.34
C ARG A 121 -36.14 11.08 13.09
N LEU A 122 -35.13 10.47 12.47
CA LEU A 122 -34.40 11.00 11.32
C LEU A 122 -34.56 10.06 10.13
N PHE A 123 -34.94 10.59 8.97
CA PHE A 123 -35.21 9.84 7.74
C PHE A 123 -34.49 10.48 6.55
N ALA A 124 -34.22 9.69 5.51
CA ALA A 124 -33.67 10.20 4.26
C ALA A 124 -34.71 11.03 3.50
N ALA A 125 -34.30 12.21 3.03
CA ALA A 125 -35.09 13.06 2.15
C ALA A 125 -35.27 12.46 0.74
N ASP A 126 -36.20 13.00 -0.04
CA ASP A 126 -36.48 12.68 -1.45
C ASP A 126 -36.94 11.23 -1.72
N LEU A 127 -37.11 10.42 -0.68
CA LEU A 127 -37.67 9.08 -0.76
C LEU A 127 -39.15 9.07 -0.37
N PRO A 128 -40.02 8.34 -1.08
CA PRO A 128 -41.43 8.25 -0.73
C PRO A 128 -41.62 7.47 0.58
N VAL A 129 -42.34 8.09 1.51
CA VAL A 129 -42.79 7.50 2.77
C VAL A 129 -44.31 7.43 2.77
N VAL A 130 -44.87 6.32 3.24
CA VAL A 130 -46.30 6.10 3.38
C VAL A 130 -46.64 6.13 4.87
N LEU A 131 -47.42 7.12 5.28
CA LEU A 131 -47.96 7.25 6.63
C LEU A 131 -49.33 6.57 6.69
N HIS A 132 -49.45 5.50 7.47
CA HIS A 132 -50.69 4.76 7.70
C HIS A 132 -51.27 5.04 9.08
N ALA A 133 -52.52 5.49 9.13
CA ALA A 133 -53.23 5.84 10.35
C ALA A 133 -53.85 4.61 11.02
N ARG A 134 -53.50 4.30 12.28
CA ARG A 134 -54.22 3.29 13.09
C ARG A 134 -55.24 3.93 14.02
N THR A 135 -55.09 5.21 14.32
CA THR A 135 -56.11 6.09 14.89
C THR A 135 -56.16 7.40 14.10
N PRO A 136 -57.18 8.25 14.27
CA PRO A 136 -57.24 9.53 13.59
C PRO A 136 -56.03 10.39 13.94
N LEU A 137 -55.28 10.82 12.92
CA LEU A 137 -54.09 11.65 13.10
C LEU A 137 -54.19 12.93 12.29
N ARG A 138 -53.57 13.99 12.80
CA ARG A 138 -53.34 15.22 12.05
C ARG A 138 -51.86 15.33 11.79
N PHE A 139 -51.49 15.73 10.59
CA PHE A 139 -50.10 15.97 10.27
C PHE A 139 -49.91 17.30 9.56
N THR A 140 -48.79 17.94 9.88
CA THR A 140 -48.39 19.23 9.32
C THR A 140 -46.98 19.09 8.77
N ARG A 141 -46.82 19.54 7.53
CA ARG A 141 -45.51 19.78 6.92
C ARG A 141 -45.11 21.21 7.29
N HIS A 142 -43.85 21.44 7.64
CA HIS A 142 -43.38 22.72 8.17
C HIS A 142 -43.59 23.94 7.24
N GLU A 143 -44.07 23.74 6.01
CA GLU A 143 -44.38 24.81 5.04
C GLU A 143 -45.84 24.84 4.53
N VAL A 144 -46.73 23.94 4.98
CA VAL A 144 -48.15 23.92 4.57
C VAL A 144 -49.01 24.43 5.73
N SER A 145 -49.81 25.48 5.47
CA SER A 145 -50.53 26.25 6.52
C SER A 145 -51.68 25.48 7.16
N GLU A 146 -52.21 24.45 6.50
CA GLU A 146 -53.35 23.68 6.99
C GLU A 146 -52.97 22.24 7.34
N PRO A 147 -53.32 21.75 8.55
CA PRO A 147 -53.06 20.38 8.94
C PRO A 147 -53.95 19.41 8.16
N GLU A 148 -53.30 18.48 7.47
CA GLU A 148 -53.96 17.36 6.81
C GLU A 148 -54.44 16.35 7.88
N ARG A 149 -55.58 15.69 7.64
CA ARG A 149 -56.14 14.68 8.55
C ARG A 149 -56.22 13.33 7.86
N LEU A 150 -55.81 12.28 8.57
CA LEU A 150 -56.09 10.90 8.18
C LEU A 150 -57.01 10.27 9.21
N LEU A 151 -58.08 9.65 8.72
CA LEU A 151 -58.95 8.80 9.51
C LEU A 151 -58.31 7.42 9.70
N THR A 152 -58.82 6.66 10.67
CA THR A 152 -58.37 5.30 10.94
C THR A 152 -58.42 4.43 9.68
N GLY A 153 -57.29 3.80 9.34
CA GLY A 153 -57.15 2.93 8.17
C GLY A 153 -56.65 3.65 6.91
N GLU A 154 -56.63 4.98 6.88
CA GLU A 154 -56.17 5.73 5.72
C GLU A 154 -54.64 5.75 5.59
N THR A 155 -54.16 6.06 4.40
CA THR A 155 -52.73 6.21 4.10
C THR A 155 -52.46 7.49 3.33
N ALA A 156 -51.39 8.21 3.69
CA ALA A 156 -50.86 9.31 2.88
C ALA A 156 -49.47 8.94 2.37
N ARG A 157 -49.22 9.16 1.08
CA ARG A 157 -47.87 9.06 0.50
C ARG A 157 -47.24 10.43 0.47
N LEU A 158 -46.10 10.57 1.12
CA LEU A 158 -45.37 11.81 1.32
C LEU A 158 -43.98 11.68 0.68
N ILE A 159 -43.54 12.70 -0.02
CA ILE A 159 -42.15 12.89 -0.44
C ILE A 159 -41.74 14.20 0.21
N LEU A 160 -40.71 14.15 1.06
CA LEU A 160 -40.29 15.27 1.89
C LEU A 160 -38.86 15.64 1.53
N SER A 161 -38.64 16.95 1.35
CA SER A 161 -37.36 17.51 0.89
C SER A 161 -36.32 17.54 2.02
N ASP A 162 -35.06 17.79 1.65
CA ASP A 162 -33.97 17.97 2.61
C ASP A 162 -34.24 19.14 3.56
N GLY A 163 -34.15 18.90 4.87
CA GLY A 163 -34.45 19.87 5.93
C GLY A 163 -35.92 19.94 6.35
N GLU A 164 -36.84 19.27 5.66
CA GLU A 164 -38.26 19.29 6.02
C GLU A 164 -38.53 18.52 7.33
N GLN A 165 -39.50 19.03 8.11
CA GLN A 165 -39.97 18.41 9.34
C GLN A 165 -41.46 18.05 9.21
N LEU A 166 -41.79 16.79 9.51
CA LEU A 166 -43.16 16.29 9.59
C LEU A 166 -43.57 16.23 11.06
N VAL A 167 -44.59 17.01 11.44
CA VAL A 167 -45.17 17.02 12.78
C VAL A 167 -46.48 16.23 12.76
N LEU A 168 -46.64 15.28 13.68
CA LEU A 168 -47.83 14.44 13.81
C LEU A 168 -48.48 14.69 15.17
N ASP A 169 -49.75 15.08 15.15
CA ASP A 169 -50.62 15.20 16.32
C ASP A 169 -51.62 14.04 16.35
N TYR A 170 -51.65 13.30 17.45
CA TYR A 170 -52.51 12.12 17.61
C TYR A 170 -53.00 11.95 19.04
N GLN A 171 -54.03 11.12 19.23
CA GLN A 171 -54.45 10.65 20.54
C GLN A 171 -53.90 9.24 20.77
N ASP A 172 -53.27 9.03 21.92
CA ASP A 172 -52.80 7.71 22.34
C ASP A 172 -53.96 6.83 22.84
N GLU A 173 -53.66 5.58 23.18
CA GLU A 173 -54.65 4.59 23.68
C GLU A 173 -55.37 5.03 24.96
N ARG A 174 -54.87 6.06 25.66
CA ARG A 174 -55.47 6.65 26.87
C ARG A 174 -56.20 7.96 26.57
N ASN A 175 -56.47 8.26 25.29
CA ASN A 175 -57.07 9.51 24.81
C ASN A 175 -56.28 10.78 25.12
N VAL A 176 -54.98 10.67 25.45
CA VAL A 176 -54.12 11.81 25.69
C VAL A 176 -53.57 12.32 24.35
N ARG A 177 -53.70 13.63 24.10
CA ARG A 177 -53.09 14.24 22.91
C ARG A 177 -51.57 14.25 23.03
N ARG A 178 -50.89 13.77 22.00
CA ARG A 178 -49.44 13.77 21.87
C ARG A 178 -49.02 14.32 20.52
N THR A 179 -47.83 14.91 20.50
CA THR A 179 -47.19 15.43 19.30
C THR A 179 -45.83 14.76 19.16
N THR A 180 -45.52 14.27 17.96
CA THR A 180 -44.18 13.81 17.60
C THR A 180 -43.71 14.50 16.32
N SER A 181 -42.40 14.61 16.15
CA SER A 181 -41.84 15.25 14.97
C SER A 181 -40.70 14.45 14.38
N MET A 182 -40.63 14.39 13.06
CA MET A 182 -39.61 13.68 12.30
C MET A 182 -38.90 14.63 11.36
N ARG A 183 -37.59 14.49 11.22
CA ARG A 183 -36.76 15.31 10.33
C ARG A 183 -36.28 14.48 9.15
N PHE A 184 -36.26 15.10 7.98
CA PHE A 184 -35.79 14.51 6.74
C PHE A 184 -34.50 15.20 6.32
N THR A 185 -33.46 14.42 6.10
CA THR A 185 -32.14 14.93 5.70
C THR A 185 -31.60 14.11 4.55
N ARG A 186 -31.01 14.76 3.54
CA ARG A 186 -30.30 14.04 2.48
C ARG A 186 -29.07 13.36 3.11
N PRO A 187 -28.94 12.03 3.05
CA PRO A 187 -27.77 11.38 3.62
C PRO A 187 -26.52 11.84 2.88
N ASP A 188 -25.42 12.05 3.60
CA ASP A 188 -24.11 12.23 2.97
C ASP A 188 -23.87 11.04 2.02
N PRO A 189 -23.31 11.27 0.81
CA PRO A 189 -22.98 10.17 -0.08
C PRO A 189 -22.10 9.18 0.69
N ILE A 190 -22.48 7.91 0.63
CA ILE A 190 -21.66 6.85 1.23
C ILE A 190 -20.29 6.96 0.55
N PRO A 191 -19.21 7.18 1.32
CA PRO A 191 -17.88 7.22 0.72
C PRO A 191 -17.65 5.91 -0.03
N SER A 192 -17.08 5.99 -1.23
CA SER A 192 -16.76 4.80 -2.02
C SER A 192 -16.03 3.80 -1.13
N LEU A 193 -16.52 2.56 -1.06
CA LEU A 193 -15.90 1.51 -0.23
C LEU A 193 -14.49 1.16 -0.71
N ILE A 194 -14.17 1.50 -1.95
CA ILE A 194 -12.93 1.14 -2.63
C ILE A 194 -12.16 2.41 -2.99
N SER A 195 -10.88 2.44 -2.68
CA SER A 195 -9.91 3.40 -3.20
C SER A 195 -9.01 2.70 -4.21
N VAL A 196 -8.72 3.37 -5.31
CA VAL A 196 -7.83 2.83 -6.36
C VAL A 196 -6.62 3.73 -6.52
N HIS A 197 -5.42 3.17 -6.42
CA HIS A 197 -4.14 3.85 -6.60
C HIS A 197 -3.30 3.15 -7.66
N MET A 198 -2.31 3.86 -8.22
CA MET A 198 -1.41 3.30 -9.22
C MET A 198 0.04 3.36 -8.75
N GLU A 199 0.81 2.37 -9.20
CA GLU A 199 2.26 2.41 -9.17
C GLU A 199 2.80 2.27 -10.60
N PRO A 200 3.64 3.22 -11.07
CA PRO A 200 4.11 4.39 -10.33
C PRO A 200 3.02 5.43 -10.05
N GLY A 201 3.25 6.26 -9.02
CA GLY A 201 2.26 7.25 -8.55
C GLY A 201 1.93 8.34 -9.56
N ILE A 202 2.81 8.56 -10.53
CA ILE A 202 2.59 9.39 -11.72
C ILE A 202 2.75 8.46 -12.94
N PRO A 203 1.69 7.72 -13.31
CA PRO A 203 1.80 6.73 -14.35
C PRO A 203 1.85 7.38 -15.74
N VAL A 204 2.80 6.94 -16.58
CA VAL A 204 2.90 7.35 -17.99
C VAL A 204 2.50 6.19 -18.91
N LEU A 205 2.27 6.49 -20.19
CA LEU A 205 1.85 5.48 -21.15
C LEU A 205 2.94 4.40 -21.36
N ALA A 206 4.21 4.79 -21.28
CA ALA A 206 5.35 3.86 -21.28
C ALA A 206 5.30 2.83 -20.14
N ASP A 207 4.70 3.14 -18.99
CA ASP A 207 4.57 2.15 -17.89
C ASP A 207 3.60 1.04 -18.24
N LEU A 208 2.54 1.35 -18.98
CA LEU A 208 1.63 0.33 -19.50
C LEU A 208 2.32 -0.47 -20.61
N ARG A 209 3.01 0.19 -21.55
CA ARG A 209 3.73 -0.48 -22.65
C ARG A 209 4.80 -1.43 -22.18
N GLU A 210 5.51 -1.09 -21.12
CA GLU A 210 6.65 -1.86 -20.61
C GLU A 210 6.25 -2.80 -19.47
N ASP A 211 4.93 -3.03 -19.28
CA ASP A 211 4.37 -3.90 -18.26
C ASP A 211 4.89 -3.57 -16.85
N ARG A 212 4.97 -2.28 -16.52
CA ARG A 212 5.33 -1.75 -15.18
C ARG A 212 4.15 -1.28 -14.36
N LEU A 213 3.09 -0.84 -15.03
CA LEU A 213 1.92 -0.26 -14.37
C LEU A 213 1.24 -1.29 -13.47
N SER A 214 1.02 -0.97 -12.20
CA SER A 214 0.23 -1.79 -11.28
C SER A 214 -0.88 -0.96 -10.66
N VAL A 215 -2.03 -1.57 -10.42
CA VAL A 215 -3.16 -0.92 -9.77
C VAL A 215 -3.39 -1.56 -8.42
N PHE A 216 -3.37 -0.75 -7.37
CA PHE A 216 -3.70 -1.15 -6.02
C PHE A 216 -5.14 -0.76 -5.73
N VAL A 217 -5.88 -1.71 -5.19
CA VAL A 217 -7.29 -1.55 -4.86
C VAL A 217 -7.39 -1.80 -3.36
N SER A 218 -7.63 -0.74 -2.60
CA SER A 218 -7.70 -0.76 -1.15
C SER A 218 -9.10 -0.40 -0.67
N LEU A 219 -9.41 -0.71 0.59
CA LEU A 219 -10.62 -0.19 1.20
C LEU A 219 -10.43 1.29 1.49
N ALA A 220 -11.44 2.10 1.22
CA ALA A 220 -11.41 3.49 1.65
C ALA A 220 -11.34 3.58 3.18
N GLN A 221 -10.85 4.72 3.68
CA GLN A 221 -10.76 4.95 5.12
C GLN A 221 -12.14 4.82 5.76
N PRO A 222 -12.25 4.11 6.90
CA PRO A 222 -13.50 4.02 7.61
C PRO A 222 -13.96 5.42 8.04
N PRO A 223 -15.26 5.72 7.97
CA PRO A 223 -15.81 6.99 8.44
C PRO A 223 -15.56 7.15 9.94
N ASP A 224 -15.40 8.38 10.43
CA ASP A 224 -15.12 8.68 11.85
C ASP A 224 -16.33 8.48 12.80
N ASP A 225 -17.37 7.77 12.35
CA ASP A 225 -18.64 7.60 13.07
C ASP A 225 -18.91 6.13 13.46
N ASP A 226 -20.09 5.85 14.00
CA ASP A 226 -20.47 4.50 14.44
C ASP A 226 -20.47 3.47 13.30
N ARG A 227 -20.50 3.90 12.03
CA ARG A 227 -20.37 3.01 10.86
C ARG A 227 -18.97 2.42 10.72
N ALA A 228 -17.95 3.01 11.36
CA ALA A 228 -16.61 2.41 11.47
C ALA A 228 -16.65 0.98 12.02
N ARG A 229 -17.61 0.67 12.91
CA ARG A 229 -17.75 -0.65 13.54
C ARG A 229 -18.23 -1.73 12.58
N THR A 230 -18.97 -1.34 11.55
CA THR A 230 -19.50 -2.24 10.52
C THR A 230 -18.66 -2.16 9.23
N TRP A 231 -17.56 -1.42 9.23
CA TRP A 231 -16.69 -1.31 8.07
C TRP A 231 -16.04 -2.66 7.75
N PRO A 232 -16.14 -3.15 6.51
CA PRO A 232 -15.56 -4.43 6.13
C PRO A 232 -14.03 -4.39 6.31
N ARG A 233 -13.43 -5.52 6.68
CA ARG A 233 -11.97 -5.68 6.69
C ARG A 233 -11.42 -6.11 5.34
N ALA A 234 -12.25 -6.77 4.55
CA ALA A 234 -11.97 -7.14 3.19
C ALA A 234 -13.27 -7.25 2.38
N LEU A 235 -13.18 -7.06 1.07
CA LEU A 235 -14.22 -7.46 0.11
C LEU A 235 -13.70 -8.67 -0.67
N LEU A 236 -14.57 -9.61 -1.03
CA LEU A 236 -14.19 -10.82 -1.76
C LEU A 236 -14.76 -10.77 -3.18
N ASP A 237 -14.05 -11.38 -4.12
CA ASP A 237 -14.47 -11.62 -5.50
C ASP A 237 -15.00 -10.37 -6.23
N VAL A 238 -14.25 -9.27 -6.15
CA VAL A 238 -14.65 -7.99 -6.75
C VAL A 238 -14.25 -7.94 -8.22
N GLU A 239 -15.24 -7.86 -9.11
CA GLU A 239 -15.04 -7.68 -10.55
C GLU A 239 -14.59 -6.24 -10.86
N MET A 240 -13.41 -6.10 -11.45
CA MET A 240 -12.86 -4.84 -11.94
C MET A 240 -12.96 -4.81 -13.46
N ARG A 241 -13.49 -3.71 -14.01
CA ARG A 241 -13.50 -3.45 -15.46
C ARG A 241 -12.52 -2.35 -15.78
N LEU A 242 -11.58 -2.63 -16.68
CA LEU A 242 -10.58 -1.67 -17.12
C LEU A 242 -10.89 -1.24 -18.55
N GLU A 243 -10.93 0.07 -18.80
CA GLU A 243 -11.15 0.68 -20.11
C GLU A 243 -9.94 1.56 -20.45
N LEU A 244 -9.25 1.28 -21.55
CA LEU A 244 -8.21 2.15 -22.10
C LEU A 244 -8.76 2.90 -23.30
N ARG A 245 -8.93 4.22 -23.15
CA ARG A 245 -9.38 5.11 -24.22
C ARG A 245 -8.19 5.83 -24.83
N ILE A 246 -7.94 5.53 -26.09
CA ILE A 246 -6.91 6.18 -26.89
C ILE A 246 -7.61 7.17 -27.84
N PRO A 247 -7.21 8.45 -27.89
CA PRO A 247 -7.79 9.42 -28.81
C PRO A 247 -7.69 8.94 -30.27
N GLY A 248 -8.82 8.87 -30.97
CA GLY A 248 -8.86 8.45 -32.37
C GLY A 248 -8.87 6.93 -32.61
N ALA A 249 -8.76 6.10 -31.56
CA ALA A 249 -8.78 4.65 -31.68
C ALA A 249 -9.96 4.02 -30.90
N PRO A 250 -10.39 2.79 -31.26
CA PRO A 250 -11.34 2.01 -30.47
C PRO A 250 -10.88 1.83 -29.02
N THR A 251 -11.84 1.83 -28.09
CA THR A 251 -11.56 1.59 -26.67
C THR A 251 -11.17 0.12 -26.45
N VAL A 252 -10.07 -0.11 -25.73
CA VAL A 252 -9.66 -1.46 -25.31
C VAL A 252 -10.29 -1.74 -23.95
N LEU A 253 -10.90 -2.92 -23.80
CA LEU A 253 -11.60 -3.33 -22.59
C LEU A 253 -10.94 -4.59 -22.02
N SER A 254 -10.85 -4.65 -20.70
CA SER A 254 -10.40 -5.83 -19.97
C SER A 254 -11.20 -6.00 -18.69
N ARG A 255 -11.25 -7.24 -18.17
CA ARG A 255 -11.91 -7.58 -16.91
C ARG A 255 -11.00 -8.46 -16.09
N GLU A 256 -10.98 -8.22 -14.79
CA GLU A 256 -10.22 -9.02 -13.84
C GLU A 256 -10.97 -9.05 -12.51
N THR A 257 -11.07 -10.23 -11.90
CA THR A 257 -11.70 -10.39 -10.58
C THR A 257 -10.61 -10.45 -9.53
N LEU A 258 -10.66 -9.55 -8.55
CA LEU A 258 -9.79 -9.62 -7.38
C LEU A 258 -10.40 -10.56 -6.34
N PRO A 259 -9.68 -11.62 -5.92
CA PRO A 259 -10.21 -12.56 -4.92
C PRO A 259 -10.43 -11.89 -3.56
N THR A 260 -9.65 -10.84 -3.26
CA THR A 260 -9.81 -10.01 -2.07
C THR A 260 -9.42 -8.56 -2.33
N ILE A 261 -10.08 -7.62 -1.65
CA ILE A 261 -9.68 -6.21 -1.47
C ILE A 261 -9.39 -6.01 0.02
N PRO A 262 -8.23 -5.47 0.44
CA PRO A 262 -7.16 -4.94 -0.38
C PRO A 262 -6.52 -5.99 -1.30
N GLY A 263 -6.19 -5.57 -2.53
CA GLY A 263 -5.67 -6.43 -3.58
C GLY A 263 -5.00 -5.62 -4.68
N ARG A 264 -4.41 -6.32 -5.65
CA ARG A 264 -3.59 -5.71 -6.70
C ARG A 264 -3.88 -6.32 -8.07
N LEU A 265 -4.09 -5.46 -9.07
CA LEU A 265 -4.01 -5.83 -10.48
C LEU A 265 -2.54 -5.68 -10.90
N ALA A 266 -1.87 -6.80 -11.14
CA ALA A 266 -0.46 -6.80 -11.51
C ALA A 266 -0.25 -6.38 -12.96
N ALA A 267 0.92 -5.82 -13.25
CA ALA A 267 1.26 -5.29 -14.56
C ALA A 267 1.15 -6.32 -15.70
N ARG A 268 1.53 -7.57 -15.41
CA ARG A 268 1.35 -8.71 -16.33
C ARG A 268 0.12 -9.55 -16.03
N GLY A 269 -0.72 -9.12 -15.10
CA GLY A 269 -2.02 -9.74 -14.85
C GLY A 269 -2.92 -9.65 -16.09
N PRO A 270 -3.94 -10.50 -16.21
CA PRO A 270 -4.81 -10.57 -17.38
C PRO A 270 -5.50 -9.23 -17.68
N GLY A 271 -5.84 -8.45 -16.65
CA GLY A 271 -6.42 -7.11 -16.78
C GLY A 271 -5.54 -6.17 -17.58
N LEU A 272 -4.34 -5.88 -17.06
CA LEU A 272 -3.42 -4.88 -17.61
C LEU A 272 -2.65 -5.39 -18.85
N SER A 273 -2.31 -6.67 -18.92
CA SER A 273 -1.61 -7.25 -20.08
C SER A 273 -2.45 -7.20 -21.37
N ASN A 274 -3.78 -7.36 -21.27
CA ASN A 274 -4.69 -7.16 -22.39
C ASN A 274 -4.68 -5.72 -22.90
N LEU A 275 -4.64 -4.74 -21.97
CA LEU A 275 -4.55 -3.32 -22.35
C LEU A 275 -3.20 -2.99 -22.98
N SER A 276 -2.10 -3.49 -22.43
CA SER A 276 -0.74 -3.36 -22.97
C SER A 276 -0.64 -3.96 -24.38
N SER A 277 -1.18 -5.16 -24.58
CA SER A 277 -1.21 -5.83 -25.88
C SER A 277 -2.07 -5.08 -26.90
N GLY A 278 -3.23 -4.56 -26.47
CA GLY A 278 -4.08 -3.72 -27.31
C GLY A 278 -3.37 -2.44 -27.75
N LEU A 279 -2.69 -1.76 -26.82
CA LEU A 279 -1.89 -0.57 -27.10
C LEU A 279 -0.78 -0.85 -28.13
N ARG A 280 0.01 -1.90 -27.93
CA ARG A 280 1.07 -2.31 -28.88
C ARG A 280 0.50 -2.64 -30.26
N GLY A 281 -0.67 -3.30 -30.32
CA GLY A 281 -1.34 -3.64 -31.58
C GLY A 281 -1.83 -2.43 -32.39
N PHE A 282 -2.01 -1.26 -31.76
CA PHE A 282 -2.24 0.00 -32.48
C PHE A 282 -0.93 0.63 -32.96
N GLU A 283 0.12 0.60 -32.14
CA GLU A 283 1.44 1.13 -32.49
C GLU A 283 2.08 0.37 -33.66
N ASP A 284 1.88 -0.95 -33.74
CA ASP A 284 2.32 -1.79 -34.86
C ASP A 284 1.68 -1.40 -36.20
N LYS A 285 0.55 -0.68 -36.18
CA LYS A 285 -0.12 -0.13 -37.38
C LYS A 285 0.43 1.25 -37.78
N GLY A 286 1.47 1.74 -37.09
CA GLY A 286 2.11 3.03 -37.35
C GLY A 286 1.48 4.20 -36.61
N GLU A 287 0.50 3.98 -35.73
CA GLU A 287 -0.11 5.04 -34.94
C GLU A 287 0.80 5.40 -33.76
N THR A 288 1.32 6.63 -33.72
CA THR A 288 2.10 7.09 -32.56
C THR A 288 1.15 7.55 -31.45
N ILE A 289 0.88 6.67 -30.48
CA ILE A 289 0.03 6.99 -29.35
C ILE A 289 0.87 7.66 -28.27
N ARG A 290 0.48 8.88 -27.86
CA ARG A 290 1.21 9.67 -26.84
C ARG A 290 0.43 9.87 -25.55
N ALA A 291 -0.89 9.66 -25.60
CA ALA A 291 -1.76 9.81 -24.46
C ALA A 291 -2.91 8.81 -24.51
N ALA A 292 -3.30 8.31 -23.35
CA ALA A 292 -4.50 7.50 -23.17
C ALA A 292 -5.15 7.81 -21.82
N MET A 293 -6.43 7.51 -21.70
CA MET A 293 -7.16 7.55 -20.43
C MET A 293 -7.44 6.12 -19.98
N LEU A 294 -6.93 5.74 -18.82
CA LEU A 294 -7.26 4.47 -18.17
C LEU A 294 -8.39 4.71 -17.17
N THR A 295 -9.55 4.08 -17.40
CA THR A 295 -10.69 4.10 -16.48
C THR A 295 -10.85 2.72 -15.86
N ILE A 296 -10.93 2.67 -14.53
CA ILE A 296 -11.12 1.47 -13.74
C ILE A 296 -12.48 1.57 -13.06
N ARG A 297 -13.35 0.60 -13.27
CA ARG A 297 -14.72 0.58 -12.76
C ARG A 297 -14.95 -0.63 -11.87
N TRP A 298 -15.70 -0.42 -10.81
CA TRP A 298 -16.21 -1.43 -9.90
C TRP A 298 -17.65 -1.06 -9.55
N ASP A 299 -18.38 -1.96 -8.89
CA ASP A 299 -19.82 -1.87 -8.61
C ASP A 299 -20.34 -0.43 -8.33
N GLY A 300 -20.91 0.21 -9.37
CA GLY A 300 -21.49 1.55 -9.31
C GLY A 300 -20.53 2.75 -9.35
N ASP A 301 -19.21 2.55 -9.31
CA ASP A 301 -18.22 3.63 -9.22
C ASP A 301 -17.04 3.45 -10.19
N TYR A 302 -16.21 4.49 -10.34
CA TYR A 302 -15.04 4.44 -11.22
C TYR A 302 -13.96 5.44 -10.84
N ARG A 303 -12.72 5.16 -11.26
CA ARG A 303 -11.60 6.10 -11.23
C ARG A 303 -10.93 6.17 -12.58
N SER A 304 -10.59 7.38 -13.02
CA SER A 304 -9.91 7.60 -14.30
C SER A 304 -8.54 8.24 -14.09
N PHE A 305 -7.61 7.87 -14.95
CA PHE A 305 -6.22 8.27 -14.86
C PHE A 305 -5.68 8.60 -16.25
N SER A 306 -5.04 9.77 -16.37
CA SER A 306 -4.41 10.20 -17.60
C SER A 306 -3.01 9.60 -17.69
N LEU A 307 -2.78 8.78 -18.73
CA LEU A 307 -1.48 8.23 -19.08
C LEU A 307 -0.94 9.05 -20.25
N ALA A 308 -0.10 10.05 -19.96
CA ALA A 308 0.58 10.81 -21.00
C ALA A 308 2.07 10.47 -20.94
N ASP A 309 2.68 10.17 -22.07
CA ASP A 309 4.14 10.22 -22.13
C ASP A 309 4.56 11.69 -22.05
N GLU A 310 5.43 12.04 -21.11
CA GLU A 310 6.10 13.33 -21.17
C GLU A 310 6.81 13.46 -22.51
N GLN A 311 6.73 14.66 -23.10
CA GLN A 311 7.53 14.93 -24.29
C GLN A 311 9.00 14.76 -23.90
N LEU A 312 9.65 13.74 -24.46
CA LEU A 312 11.10 13.59 -24.35
C LEU A 312 11.72 14.93 -24.75
N GLU A 313 12.56 15.47 -23.88
CA GLU A 313 13.28 16.72 -24.13
C GLU A 313 14.26 16.59 -25.30
N ILE A 314 14.51 15.35 -25.75
CA ILE A 314 15.50 15.01 -26.76
C ILE A 314 14.91 14.07 -27.81
N ARG A 315 15.17 14.39 -29.08
CA ARG A 315 15.02 13.49 -30.22
C ARG A 315 16.37 12.81 -30.52
N TRP A 316 16.37 11.49 -30.55
CA TRP A 316 17.53 10.68 -30.91
C TRP A 316 17.42 10.15 -32.34
N TYR A 317 18.53 10.16 -33.07
CA TYR A 317 18.63 9.57 -34.40
C TYR A 317 20.05 9.10 -34.70
N GLU A 318 20.17 8.13 -35.59
CA GLU A 318 21.44 7.59 -36.04
C GLU A 318 21.87 8.32 -37.32
N ALA A 319 23.08 8.88 -37.31
CA ALA A 319 23.73 9.53 -38.45
C ALA A 319 24.96 8.71 -38.89
N GLU A 320 25.60 9.10 -40.02
CA GLU A 320 26.77 8.39 -40.56
C GLU A 320 27.95 8.33 -39.58
N ASP A 321 28.09 9.32 -38.70
CA ASP A 321 29.12 9.41 -37.66
C ASP A 321 28.65 8.86 -36.29
N GLY A 322 27.47 8.24 -36.25
CA GLY A 322 26.89 7.60 -35.08
C GLY A 322 25.66 8.32 -34.54
N TRP A 323 25.29 7.99 -33.30
CA TRP A 323 24.10 8.54 -32.66
C TRP A 323 24.22 10.03 -32.33
N ARG A 324 23.18 10.78 -32.69
CA ARG A 324 23.00 12.20 -32.40
C ARG A 324 21.71 12.43 -31.62
N ALA A 325 21.69 13.57 -30.93
CA ALA A 325 20.58 14.06 -30.13
C ALA A 325 20.26 15.48 -30.57
N SER A 326 18.98 15.83 -30.68
CA SER A 326 18.54 17.21 -30.93
C SER A 326 17.39 17.59 -30.01
N LEU A 327 17.10 18.88 -29.88
CA LEU A 327 15.83 19.33 -29.28
C LEU A 327 14.62 18.82 -30.10
N PRO A 328 13.41 18.75 -29.51
CA PRO A 328 12.25 18.17 -30.16
C PRO A 328 11.79 18.95 -31.40
N ASP A 329 12.04 20.26 -31.41
CA ASP A 329 11.81 21.17 -32.53
C ASP A 329 12.86 21.05 -33.65
N GLY A 330 13.89 20.23 -33.45
CA GLY A 330 15.00 20.05 -34.40
C GLY A 330 15.92 21.25 -34.53
N SER A 331 15.81 22.25 -33.64
CA SER A 331 16.51 23.53 -33.76
C SER A 331 18.02 23.44 -33.50
N LYS A 332 18.46 22.43 -32.74
CA LYS A 332 19.85 22.32 -32.27
C LYS A 332 20.27 20.89 -31.95
N ASP A 333 21.42 20.48 -32.50
CA ASP A 333 22.13 19.26 -32.10
C ASP A 333 22.77 19.45 -30.72
N LEU A 334 22.57 18.46 -29.85
CA LEU A 334 23.05 18.42 -28.48
C LEU A 334 24.29 17.52 -28.39
N PRO A 335 25.29 17.88 -27.56
CA PRO A 335 26.50 17.09 -27.42
C PRO A 335 26.21 15.75 -26.74
N VAL A 336 26.49 14.66 -27.44
CA VAL A 336 26.32 13.29 -26.92
C VAL A 336 27.60 12.82 -26.23
N ARG A 337 27.43 12.34 -24.99
CA ARG A 337 28.48 11.70 -24.18
C ARG A 337 28.20 10.20 -24.06
N ARG A 338 29.26 9.39 -23.96
CA ARG A 338 29.19 7.93 -24.02
C ARG A 338 29.80 7.25 -22.79
N VAL A 339 28.98 6.35 -22.25
CA VAL A 339 29.09 5.32 -21.20
C VAL A 339 29.38 3.88 -21.64
N PRO A 340 30.58 3.30 -21.71
CA PRO A 340 30.70 1.91 -22.16
C PRO A 340 30.17 0.92 -21.10
N ALA A 341 29.54 -0.19 -21.52
CA ALA A 341 28.90 -1.15 -20.61
C ALA A 341 29.89 -2.01 -19.81
N ASP A 342 31.13 -2.16 -20.28
CA ASP A 342 32.21 -2.90 -19.62
C ASP A 342 32.86 -2.11 -18.47
N ASP A 343 32.78 -0.78 -18.50
CA ASP A 343 33.05 0.12 -17.37
C ASP A 343 31.86 1.07 -17.13
N PRO A 344 30.80 0.61 -16.43
CA PRO A 344 29.59 1.38 -16.20
C PRO A 344 29.80 2.73 -15.49
N PHE A 345 30.96 2.92 -14.85
CA PHE A 345 31.30 4.11 -14.07
C PHE A 345 32.30 5.02 -14.78
N ALA A 346 32.71 4.69 -16.01
CA ALA A 346 33.70 5.46 -16.76
C ALA A 346 33.27 6.93 -16.89
N ILE A 347 34.27 7.81 -16.96
CA ILE A 347 34.02 9.22 -17.22
C ILE A 347 33.46 9.34 -18.65
N PRO A 348 32.31 10.01 -18.85
CA PRO A 348 31.68 10.09 -20.16
C PRO A 348 32.55 10.80 -21.20
N VAL A 349 32.75 10.16 -22.35
CA VAL A 349 33.59 10.68 -23.45
C VAL A 349 32.77 10.96 -24.72
N ALA A 350 33.28 11.82 -25.61
CA ALA A 350 32.61 12.22 -26.84
C ALA A 350 32.94 11.35 -28.06
N SER A 351 33.89 10.41 -27.97
CA SER A 351 34.31 9.53 -29.07
C SER A 351 33.68 8.15 -28.97
N VAL A 352 33.63 7.45 -30.11
CA VAL A 352 33.21 6.05 -30.21
C VAL A 352 34.46 5.19 -30.02
N GLN A 353 34.61 4.57 -28.86
CA GLN A 353 35.61 3.51 -28.66
C GLN A 353 34.90 2.29 -28.07
N GLY A 354 35.06 1.14 -28.74
CA GLY A 354 34.60 -0.15 -28.24
C GLY A 354 33.53 -0.83 -29.10
N THR A 355 33.44 -2.14 -28.93
CA THR A 355 32.45 -3.01 -29.58
C THR A 355 31.26 -3.32 -28.66
N ALA A 356 31.26 -2.84 -27.41
CA ALA A 356 30.20 -3.08 -26.44
C ALA A 356 29.07 -2.04 -26.56
N ALA A 357 27.91 -2.31 -25.94
CA ALA A 357 26.87 -1.31 -25.77
C ALA A 357 27.38 -0.11 -24.97
N GLN A 358 26.80 1.04 -25.28
CA GLN A 358 27.13 2.34 -24.76
C GLN A 358 25.86 3.04 -24.32
N LEU A 359 25.87 3.54 -23.08
CA LEU A 359 24.90 4.52 -22.59
C LEU A 359 25.21 5.88 -23.22
N LEU A 360 24.27 6.40 -23.99
CA LEU A 360 24.36 7.69 -24.65
C LEU A 360 23.56 8.72 -23.86
N LYS A 361 24.22 9.78 -23.42
CA LYS A 361 23.63 10.81 -22.57
C LYS A 361 23.93 12.22 -23.07
N VAL A 362 23.09 13.17 -22.67
CA VAL A 362 23.28 14.60 -22.91
C VAL A 362 23.40 15.31 -21.58
N ASP A 363 24.40 16.18 -21.45
CA ASP A 363 24.67 16.91 -20.22
C ASP A 363 23.48 17.83 -19.88
N GLY A 364 23.05 17.82 -18.62
CA GLY A 364 21.91 18.62 -18.14
C GLY A 364 20.53 17.98 -18.35
N VAL A 365 20.45 16.80 -18.94
CA VAL A 365 19.19 16.06 -19.13
C VAL A 365 19.12 14.84 -18.21
N SER A 366 17.92 14.47 -17.77
CA SER A 366 17.66 13.36 -16.87
C SER A 366 17.81 11.98 -17.54
N ALA A 367 18.11 10.95 -16.73
CA ALA A 367 18.39 9.60 -17.22
C ALA A 367 17.30 8.93 -18.08
N PRO A 368 15.99 9.16 -17.84
CA PRO A 368 14.93 8.59 -18.70
C PRO A 368 15.01 9.05 -20.17
N ASN A 369 15.67 10.17 -20.46
CA ASN A 369 15.88 10.67 -21.82
C ASN A 369 17.13 10.10 -22.51
N PHE A 370 17.92 9.27 -21.82
CA PHE A 370 19.11 8.64 -22.39
C PHE A 370 18.73 7.40 -23.21
N ILE A 371 19.63 6.97 -24.09
CA ILE A 371 19.47 5.73 -24.85
C ILE A 371 20.66 4.80 -24.63
N VAL A 372 20.44 3.49 -24.81
CA VAL A 372 21.53 2.51 -24.85
C VAL A 372 21.65 1.97 -26.26
N ALA A 373 22.77 2.27 -26.93
CA ALA A 373 23.10 1.82 -28.27
C ALA A 373 24.27 0.85 -28.25
N GLY A 374 24.28 -0.17 -29.11
CA GLY A 374 25.34 -1.18 -29.11
C GLY A 374 25.31 -2.04 -30.37
N PRO A 375 26.13 -3.08 -30.43
CA PRO A 375 26.11 -4.00 -31.56
C PRO A 375 24.78 -4.78 -31.58
N SER A 376 24.21 -4.98 -32.77
CA SER A 376 23.00 -5.79 -32.95
C SER A 376 23.22 -7.29 -32.66
N HIS A 377 24.47 -7.73 -32.58
CA HIS A 377 24.87 -9.10 -32.29
C HIS A 377 25.87 -9.13 -31.12
N MET A 378 25.71 -10.10 -30.22
CA MET A 378 26.58 -10.31 -29.06
C MET A 378 27.29 -11.66 -29.17
N ARG A 379 28.56 -11.73 -28.79
CA ARG A 379 29.21 -13.03 -28.57
C ARG A 379 28.99 -13.43 -27.12
N MET A 380 28.71 -14.71 -26.86
CA MET A 380 28.50 -15.21 -25.49
C MET A 380 29.72 -15.03 -24.57
N THR A 381 30.91 -14.78 -25.13
CA THR A 381 32.16 -14.50 -24.42
C THR A 381 32.32 -13.03 -24.02
N ASP A 382 31.39 -12.14 -24.41
CA ASP A 382 31.48 -10.73 -24.04
C ASP A 382 31.44 -10.62 -22.52
N ALA A 383 32.56 -10.15 -21.95
CA ALA A 383 32.82 -10.21 -20.53
C ALA A 383 31.77 -9.41 -19.75
N ARG A 384 31.25 -10.00 -18.67
CA ARG A 384 30.47 -9.21 -17.70
C ARG A 384 31.40 -8.16 -17.09
N PRO A 385 30.94 -6.89 -16.95
CA PRO A 385 31.72 -5.85 -16.29
C PRO A 385 32.18 -6.33 -14.91
N ALA A 386 33.45 -6.12 -14.60
CA ALA A 386 33.98 -6.41 -13.28
C ALA A 386 33.34 -5.45 -12.26
N ALA A 387 33.05 -5.94 -11.06
CA ALA A 387 32.64 -5.05 -9.98
C ALA A 387 33.83 -4.16 -9.58
N PRO A 388 33.64 -2.85 -9.42
CA PRO A 388 34.73 -1.97 -8.99
C PRO A 388 35.09 -2.24 -7.54
N ASP A 389 36.31 -1.86 -7.15
CA ASP A 389 36.62 -1.68 -5.74
C ASP A 389 35.75 -0.54 -5.20
N VAL A 390 35.02 -0.81 -4.13
CA VAL A 390 34.08 0.16 -3.53
C VAL A 390 34.66 0.70 -2.24
N HIS A 391 34.72 2.02 -2.13
CA HIS A 391 35.08 2.72 -0.91
C HIS A 391 33.93 3.63 -0.50
N ARG A 392 33.61 3.66 0.80
CA ARG A 392 32.51 4.45 1.34
C ARG A 392 32.83 5.95 1.27
N GLN A 393 32.61 6.56 0.12
CA GLN A 393 32.86 7.97 -0.16
C GLN A 393 31.75 8.53 -1.04
N LEU A 394 31.44 9.83 -0.87
CA LEU A 394 30.40 10.49 -1.66
C LEU A 394 30.89 10.81 -3.09
N GLY A 395 32.13 11.28 -3.20
CA GLY A 395 32.77 11.64 -4.47
C GLY A 395 33.75 10.58 -4.97
N ARG A 396 34.14 10.71 -6.23
CA ARG A 396 35.16 9.86 -6.88
C ARG A 396 36.53 10.11 -6.24
N SER A 397 37.26 9.03 -5.98
CA SER A 397 38.64 9.07 -5.48
C SER A 397 39.46 7.99 -6.16
N ASN A 398 40.51 8.39 -6.88
CA ASN A 398 41.32 7.49 -7.70
C ASN A 398 40.46 6.62 -8.64
N SER A 399 40.59 5.30 -8.56
CA SER A 399 39.82 4.31 -9.32
C SER A 399 38.40 4.07 -8.77
N CYS A 400 38.06 4.57 -7.58
CA CYS A 400 36.77 4.32 -6.95
C CYS A 400 35.74 5.38 -7.38
N PRO A 401 34.60 4.98 -7.95
CA PRO A 401 33.61 5.92 -8.50
C PRO A 401 32.94 6.79 -7.41
N GLY A 402 32.72 6.24 -6.21
CA GLY A 402 32.01 6.91 -5.12
C GLY A 402 30.50 6.99 -5.37
N LEU A 403 29.74 7.24 -4.30
CA LEU A 403 28.28 7.08 -4.32
C LEU A 403 27.57 7.88 -5.41
N ARG A 404 28.03 9.10 -5.68
CA ARG A 404 27.43 9.95 -6.71
C ARG A 404 27.54 9.30 -8.09
N ALA A 405 28.74 8.89 -8.49
CA ALA A 405 28.94 8.27 -9.80
C ALA A 405 28.29 6.88 -9.87
N GLU A 406 28.26 6.14 -8.77
CA GLU A 406 27.55 4.86 -8.67
C GLU A 406 26.04 5.04 -8.89
N THR A 407 25.45 6.06 -8.28
CA THR A 407 24.03 6.40 -8.44
C THR A 407 23.73 6.90 -9.85
N GLU A 408 24.53 7.80 -10.40
CA GLU A 408 24.38 8.28 -11.78
C GLU A 408 24.46 7.12 -12.79
N ALA A 409 25.39 6.18 -12.59
CA ALA A 409 25.52 4.98 -13.41
C ALA A 409 24.27 4.08 -13.29
N TRP A 410 23.82 3.79 -12.07
CA TRP A 410 22.62 2.98 -11.84
C TRP A 410 21.40 3.60 -12.52
N LEU A 411 21.12 4.89 -12.28
CA LEU A 411 19.98 5.58 -12.88
C LEU A 411 20.10 5.63 -14.40
N GLY A 412 21.30 5.93 -14.94
CA GLY A 412 21.56 5.92 -16.37
C GLY A 412 21.23 4.58 -17.02
N TRP A 413 21.87 3.50 -16.56
CA TRP A 413 21.73 2.17 -17.16
C TRP A 413 20.37 1.51 -16.92
N SER A 414 19.72 1.79 -15.78
CA SER A 414 18.40 1.24 -15.47
C SER A 414 17.24 2.01 -16.09
N SER A 415 17.43 3.30 -16.43
CA SER A 415 16.36 4.17 -16.95
C SER A 415 16.42 4.39 -18.45
N ALA A 416 17.62 4.35 -19.05
CA ALA A 416 17.80 4.63 -20.47
C ALA A 416 17.04 3.66 -21.36
N ARG A 417 16.57 4.15 -22.51
CA ARG A 417 15.83 3.33 -23.48
C ARG A 417 16.82 2.54 -24.36
N PRO A 418 16.79 1.20 -24.35
CA PRO A 418 17.61 0.41 -25.26
C PRO A 418 17.07 0.49 -26.69
N VAL A 419 17.94 0.61 -27.69
CA VAL A 419 17.49 0.62 -29.11
C VAL A 419 17.12 -0.78 -29.61
N HIS A 420 17.67 -1.83 -29.01
CA HIS A 420 17.39 -3.23 -29.37
C HIS A 420 17.64 -4.17 -28.18
N VAL A 421 17.24 -5.45 -28.34
CA VAL A 421 17.27 -6.46 -27.26
C VAL A 421 18.68 -6.72 -26.72
N VAL A 422 19.69 -6.79 -27.59
CA VAL A 422 21.09 -6.97 -27.14
C VAL A 422 21.57 -5.81 -26.27
N ALA A 423 21.25 -4.56 -26.65
CA ALA A 423 21.56 -3.39 -25.83
C ALA A 423 20.83 -3.45 -24.48
N ALA A 424 19.58 -3.92 -24.47
CA ALA A 424 18.83 -4.13 -23.22
C ALA A 424 19.50 -5.17 -22.30
N LEU A 425 20.02 -6.26 -22.85
CA LEU A 425 20.72 -7.29 -22.08
C LEU A 425 22.01 -6.75 -21.46
N GLN A 426 22.84 -6.04 -22.24
CA GLN A 426 24.08 -5.47 -21.73
C GLN A 426 23.82 -4.33 -20.73
N ALA A 427 22.79 -3.50 -20.96
CA ALA A 427 22.36 -2.48 -20.01
C ALA A 427 21.97 -3.07 -18.66
N ARG A 428 21.27 -4.22 -18.64
CA ARG A 428 20.96 -4.94 -17.38
C ARG A 428 22.22 -5.35 -16.64
N GLY A 429 23.20 -5.91 -17.34
CA GLY A 429 24.48 -6.29 -16.72
C GLY A 429 25.22 -5.09 -16.11
N ALA A 430 25.29 -3.97 -16.84
CA ALA A 430 25.88 -2.72 -16.35
C ALA A 430 25.10 -2.14 -15.15
N ALA A 431 23.78 -2.15 -15.22
CA ALA A 431 22.89 -1.71 -14.13
C ALA A 431 23.05 -2.58 -12.88
N GLU A 432 23.12 -3.91 -13.01
CA GLU A 432 23.37 -4.83 -11.89
C GLU A 432 24.70 -4.53 -11.18
N VAL A 433 25.77 -4.25 -11.95
CA VAL A 433 27.07 -3.87 -11.37
C VAL A 433 26.98 -2.53 -10.65
N ALA A 434 26.33 -1.53 -11.24
CA ALA A 434 26.09 -0.23 -10.61
C ALA A 434 25.25 -0.37 -9.33
N GLU A 435 24.19 -1.17 -9.35
CA GLU A 435 23.33 -1.43 -8.20
C GLU A 435 24.12 -2.04 -7.03
N ARG A 436 24.95 -3.05 -7.32
CA ARG A 436 25.80 -3.70 -6.32
C ARG A 436 26.78 -2.73 -5.69
N ALA A 437 27.34 -1.81 -6.47
CA ALA A 437 28.24 -0.78 -5.96
C ALA A 437 27.52 0.14 -4.97
N ILE A 438 26.33 0.66 -5.33
CA ILE A 438 25.51 1.50 -4.43
C ILE A 438 25.15 0.74 -3.16
N VAL A 439 24.71 -0.51 -3.27
CA VAL A 439 24.36 -1.35 -2.11
C VAL A 439 25.57 -1.55 -1.20
N ASN A 440 26.76 -1.77 -1.75
CA ASN A 440 27.98 -1.87 -0.96
C ASN A 440 28.31 -0.53 -0.26
N THR A 441 28.25 0.58 -0.98
CA THR A 441 28.53 1.92 -0.43
C THR A 441 27.55 2.32 0.67
N MET A 442 26.25 2.07 0.48
CA MET A 442 25.21 2.43 1.43
C MET A 442 25.06 1.42 2.58
N CYS A 443 24.99 0.12 2.26
CA CYS A 443 24.61 -0.94 3.21
C CYS A 443 25.82 -1.76 3.72
N GLY A 444 26.93 -1.75 2.98
CA GLY A 444 28.21 -2.40 3.26
C GLY A 444 28.33 -3.84 2.78
N GLU A 445 29.57 -4.34 2.75
CA GLU A 445 29.94 -5.60 2.13
C GLU A 445 29.22 -6.83 2.72
N ILE A 446 29.04 -6.88 4.04
CA ILE A 446 28.31 -7.98 4.71
C ILE A 446 26.86 -8.02 4.20
N TRP A 447 26.22 -6.86 4.06
CA TRP A 447 24.87 -6.78 3.51
C TRP A 447 24.86 -7.24 2.05
N LEU A 448 25.80 -6.74 1.24
CA LEU A 448 25.90 -7.12 -0.16
C LEU A 448 26.11 -8.64 -0.32
N LYS A 449 26.93 -9.27 0.52
CA LYS A 449 27.13 -10.73 0.52
C LYS A 449 25.83 -11.48 0.77
N GLU A 450 25.03 -11.05 1.74
CA GLU A 450 23.73 -11.67 2.04
C GLU A 450 22.65 -11.33 0.98
N ASP A 451 22.69 -10.14 0.39
CA ASP A 451 21.79 -9.73 -0.70
C ASP A 451 22.09 -10.50 -2.01
N SER A 452 23.39 -10.69 -2.29
CA SER A 452 23.92 -11.36 -3.50
C SER A 452 24.03 -12.86 -3.37
N ARG A 453 23.91 -13.42 -2.15
CA ARG A 453 23.57 -14.83 -2.04
C ARG A 453 22.36 -15.01 -2.95
N PRO A 454 22.28 -16.09 -3.73
CA PRO A 454 20.98 -16.53 -4.14
C PRO A 454 20.25 -16.68 -2.81
N SER A 455 19.45 -15.66 -2.48
CA SER A 455 18.13 -15.88 -1.93
C SER A 455 17.71 -17.03 -2.78
N GLU A 456 17.60 -18.23 -2.20
CA GLU A 456 16.90 -19.28 -2.90
C GLU A 456 15.67 -18.56 -3.41
N GLY A 457 15.66 -18.25 -4.71
CA GLY A 457 14.79 -17.27 -5.36
C GLY A 457 13.44 -17.91 -5.55
N LYS A 458 13.09 -18.61 -4.49
CA LYS A 458 12.18 -19.65 -4.31
C LYS A 458 11.07 -18.90 -3.62
N ARG A 459 10.07 -18.59 -4.43
CA ARG A 459 8.74 -18.13 -4.03
C ARG A 459 8.32 -18.88 -2.77
N PHE A 460 7.38 -18.37 -1.98
CA PHE A 460 6.93 -19.11 -0.79
C PHE A 460 6.70 -20.61 -1.09
N ARG A 461 6.05 -20.94 -2.21
CA ARG A 461 5.86 -22.32 -2.72
C ARG A 461 7.14 -23.10 -3.04
N ASP A 462 8.15 -22.47 -3.63
CA ASP A 462 9.42 -23.13 -3.93
C ASP A 462 10.24 -23.34 -2.63
N SER A 463 10.17 -22.37 -1.71
CA SER A 463 10.81 -22.46 -0.39
C SER A 463 10.11 -23.52 0.47
N LEU A 464 8.79 -23.64 0.31
CA LEU A 464 7.99 -24.71 0.91
C LEU A 464 8.33 -26.07 0.29
N ALA A 465 8.44 -26.18 -1.03
CA ALA A 465 8.88 -27.39 -1.72
C ALA A 465 10.28 -27.84 -1.25
N ALA A 466 11.22 -26.90 -1.13
CA ALA A 466 12.55 -27.17 -0.58
C ALA A 466 12.47 -27.64 0.89
N ALA A 467 11.60 -27.02 1.70
CA ALA A 467 11.39 -27.41 3.08
C ALA A 467 10.78 -28.82 3.20
N VAL A 468 9.80 -29.15 2.34
CA VAL A 468 9.14 -30.45 2.22
C VAL A 468 10.17 -31.54 1.92
N ILE A 469 11.04 -31.33 0.93
CA ILE A 469 12.10 -32.29 0.59
C ILE A 469 13.11 -32.43 1.74
N ARG A 470 13.54 -31.31 2.31
CA ARG A 470 14.55 -31.30 3.38
C ARG A 470 14.07 -31.97 4.66
N LEU A 471 12.79 -31.83 4.98
CA LEU A 471 12.14 -32.44 6.14
C LEU A 471 11.55 -33.82 5.79
N ASP A 472 11.78 -34.31 4.58
CA ASP A 472 11.29 -35.58 4.03
C ASP A 472 9.76 -35.78 4.11
N LEU A 473 8.99 -34.69 4.04
CA LEU A 473 7.52 -34.74 4.05
C LEU A 473 6.94 -35.34 2.76
N ALA A 474 7.74 -35.37 1.68
CA ALA A 474 7.40 -36.05 0.44
C ALA A 474 7.66 -37.57 0.48
N GLY A 475 8.09 -38.11 1.63
CA GLY A 475 8.27 -39.54 1.87
C GLY A 475 9.33 -40.20 1.01
N VAL A 476 10.39 -39.47 0.59
CA VAL A 476 11.41 -40.02 -0.31
C VAL A 476 12.16 -41.17 0.37
N SER A 477 12.46 -41.05 1.67
CA SER A 477 13.12 -42.14 2.40
C SER A 477 12.21 -43.34 2.56
N GLU A 478 10.96 -43.13 2.96
CA GLU A 478 9.95 -44.19 3.12
C GLU A 478 9.71 -44.94 1.81
N LEU A 479 9.52 -44.22 0.69
CA LEU A 479 9.33 -44.80 -0.64
C LEU A 479 10.50 -45.70 -1.05
N ARG A 480 11.74 -45.30 -0.72
CA ARG A 480 12.93 -46.12 -0.97
C ARG A 480 13.00 -47.35 -0.06
N GLU A 481 12.58 -47.22 1.20
CA GLU A 481 12.54 -48.33 2.16
C GLU A 481 11.54 -49.41 1.75
N VAL A 482 10.37 -49.03 1.22
CA VAL A 482 9.37 -49.99 0.70
C VAL A 482 9.70 -50.51 -0.71
N GLY A 483 10.87 -50.15 -1.25
CA GLY A 483 11.41 -50.69 -2.49
C GLY A 483 10.93 -49.99 -3.77
N GLN A 484 10.32 -48.79 -3.68
CA GLN A 484 10.03 -48.01 -4.89
C GLN A 484 11.29 -47.40 -5.50
N GLU A 485 11.37 -47.41 -6.83
CA GLU A 485 12.51 -46.90 -7.58
C GLU A 485 12.48 -45.36 -7.67
N ILE A 486 13.10 -44.67 -6.71
CA ILE A 486 13.24 -43.20 -6.71
C ILE A 486 14.69 -42.81 -7.07
N GLY A 487 14.92 -42.44 -8.32
CA GLY A 487 16.23 -42.09 -8.89
C GLY A 487 16.54 -40.59 -8.86
N GLU A 488 17.73 -40.21 -9.29
CA GLU A 488 18.16 -38.80 -9.34
C GLU A 488 17.26 -37.93 -10.24
N ALA A 489 16.76 -38.48 -11.36
CA ALA A 489 15.87 -37.75 -12.25
C ALA A 489 14.56 -37.33 -11.55
N ASP A 490 14.05 -38.17 -10.65
CA ASP A 490 12.85 -37.87 -9.87
C ASP A 490 13.15 -36.81 -8.82
N LEU A 491 14.29 -36.93 -8.12
CA LEU A 491 14.75 -35.93 -7.14
C LEU A 491 15.03 -34.56 -7.78
N ASN A 492 15.47 -34.55 -9.04
CA ASN A 492 15.67 -33.31 -9.80
C ASN A 492 14.35 -32.69 -10.28
N GLY A 493 13.33 -33.51 -10.58
CA GLY A 493 12.01 -33.04 -11.02
C GLY A 493 11.06 -32.65 -9.88
N LEU A 494 11.16 -33.32 -8.73
CA LEU A 494 10.27 -33.16 -7.57
C LEU A 494 10.18 -31.72 -7.04
N PRO A 495 11.27 -30.93 -6.93
CA PRO A 495 11.18 -29.54 -6.48
C PRO A 495 10.25 -28.69 -7.35
N ALA A 496 10.29 -28.85 -8.67
CA ALA A 496 9.45 -28.10 -9.60
C ALA A 496 7.99 -28.57 -9.54
N ALA A 497 7.77 -29.89 -9.52
CA ALA A 497 6.44 -30.48 -9.37
C ALA A 497 5.74 -30.04 -8.08
N LEU A 498 6.45 -30.03 -6.95
CA LEU A 498 5.94 -29.53 -5.67
C LEU A 498 5.63 -28.04 -5.74
N ALA A 499 6.53 -27.23 -6.28
CA ALA A 499 6.31 -25.79 -6.44
C ALA A 499 5.07 -25.47 -7.29
N ASP A 500 4.79 -26.24 -8.33
CA ASP A 500 3.59 -26.09 -9.14
C ASP A 500 2.34 -26.57 -8.42
N ALA A 501 2.42 -27.69 -7.68
CA ALA A 501 1.31 -28.19 -6.88
C ALA A 501 0.92 -27.22 -5.74
N PHE A 502 1.87 -26.45 -5.21
CA PHE A 502 1.65 -25.41 -4.20
C PHE A 502 1.33 -24.01 -4.76
N ALA A 503 1.03 -23.88 -6.06
CA ALA A 503 0.85 -22.57 -6.70
C ALA A 503 -0.22 -21.67 -6.05
N ASP A 504 -1.27 -22.26 -5.48
CA ASP A 504 -2.40 -21.60 -4.82
C ASP A 504 -2.32 -21.61 -3.29
N VAL A 505 -1.24 -22.14 -2.72
CA VAL A 505 -1.03 -22.11 -1.27
C VAL A 505 -0.53 -20.72 -0.86
N VAL A 506 -1.40 -19.98 -0.19
CA VAL A 506 -1.08 -18.65 0.34
C VAL A 506 -0.25 -18.78 1.60
N PRO A 507 0.89 -18.05 1.73
CA PRO A 507 1.64 -18.02 2.97
C PRO A 507 0.77 -17.52 4.12
N PRO A 508 0.79 -18.18 5.29
CA PRO A 508 0.05 -17.68 6.44
C PRO A 508 0.57 -16.31 6.85
N SER A 509 -0.35 -15.38 7.09
CA SER A 509 -0.07 -13.99 7.44
C SER A 509 0.74 -13.82 8.73
N CYS A 510 0.78 -14.84 9.60
CA CYS A 510 1.64 -14.88 10.76
C CYS A 510 2.08 -16.32 11.09
N LEU A 511 3.34 -16.46 11.51
CA LEU A 511 3.91 -17.74 11.95
C LEU A 511 3.37 -18.22 13.30
N GLU A 512 2.65 -17.37 14.02
CA GLU A 512 2.13 -17.64 15.36
C GLU A 512 0.79 -18.41 15.33
N LYS A 513 0.11 -18.47 14.18
CA LYS A 513 -1.06 -19.35 14.02
C LYS A 513 -0.57 -20.78 13.84
N THR A 514 -1.02 -21.67 14.72
CA THR A 514 -0.97 -23.12 14.49
C THR A 514 -1.80 -23.44 13.26
N LEU A 515 -1.21 -24.19 12.33
CA LEU A 515 -1.93 -24.77 11.19
C LEU A 515 -2.95 -25.77 11.70
N ASP A 516 -4.16 -25.74 11.12
CA ASP A 516 -5.19 -26.71 11.42
C ASP A 516 -5.02 -27.98 10.56
N GLU A 517 -5.71 -29.05 10.97
CA GLU A 517 -5.65 -30.36 10.30
C GLU A 517 -6.12 -30.28 8.84
N LYS A 518 -7.12 -29.43 8.56
CA LYS A 518 -7.61 -29.18 7.19
C LYS A 518 -6.56 -28.55 6.28
N TRP A 519 -5.70 -27.69 6.81
CA TRP A 519 -4.60 -27.12 6.04
C TRP A 519 -3.56 -28.20 5.73
N ALA A 520 -3.21 -29.03 6.72
CA ALA A 520 -2.27 -30.14 6.56
C ALA A 520 -2.76 -31.15 5.50
N GLU A 521 -4.02 -31.59 5.59
CA GLU A 521 -4.65 -32.47 4.60
C GLU A 521 -4.55 -31.91 3.17
N ARG A 522 -4.89 -30.63 2.98
CA ARG A 522 -4.78 -29.97 1.66
C ARG A 522 -3.35 -29.89 1.15
N ALA A 523 -2.38 -29.75 2.04
CA ALA A 523 -0.97 -29.67 1.68
C ALA A 523 -0.41 -31.05 1.31
N ASP A 524 -0.85 -32.10 2.00
CA ASP A 524 -0.58 -33.50 1.68
C ASP A 524 -1.15 -33.89 0.30
N GLU A 525 -2.38 -33.49 -0.02
CA GLU A 525 -2.96 -33.66 -1.36
C GLU A 525 -2.10 -33.03 -2.48
N ARG A 526 -1.31 -32.00 -2.18
CA ARG A 526 -0.38 -31.38 -3.15
C ARG A 526 0.89 -32.17 -3.35
N ILE A 527 1.36 -32.85 -2.31
CA ILE A 527 2.48 -33.79 -2.45
C ILE A 527 2.07 -34.93 -3.38
N ASP A 528 0.88 -35.50 -3.17
CA ASP A 528 0.35 -36.56 -4.04
C ASP A 528 0.19 -36.08 -5.48
N ARG A 529 -0.32 -34.84 -5.67
CA ARG A 529 -0.42 -34.23 -7.00
C ARG A 529 0.96 -34.04 -7.66
N ALA A 530 1.97 -33.64 -6.89
CA ALA A 530 3.32 -33.48 -7.39
C ALA A 530 3.90 -34.82 -7.86
N TRP A 531 3.80 -35.89 -7.06
CA TRP A 531 4.23 -37.23 -7.48
C TRP A 531 3.48 -37.72 -8.72
N LYS A 532 2.15 -37.54 -8.78
CA LYS A 532 1.33 -37.86 -9.95
C LYS A 532 1.79 -37.12 -11.20
N SER A 533 2.18 -35.85 -11.07
CA SER A 533 2.66 -35.04 -12.21
C SER A 533 3.97 -35.54 -12.82
N LEU A 534 4.80 -36.28 -12.06
CA LEU A 534 6.04 -36.89 -12.55
C LEU A 534 5.82 -38.21 -13.31
N THR A 535 4.61 -38.79 -13.25
CA THR A 535 4.28 -40.07 -13.89
C THR A 535 4.59 -40.11 -15.39
N PRO A 536 4.25 -39.10 -16.22
CA PRO A 536 4.59 -39.13 -17.64
C PRO A 536 6.10 -39.23 -17.88
N ALA A 537 6.90 -38.42 -17.17
CA ALA A 537 8.35 -38.42 -17.31
C ALA A 537 8.98 -39.74 -16.81
N ARG A 538 8.38 -40.40 -15.82
CA ARG A 538 8.80 -41.73 -15.34
C ARG A 538 8.48 -42.82 -16.37
N ALA A 539 7.30 -42.77 -16.99
CA ALA A 539 6.91 -43.71 -18.04
C ALA A 539 7.85 -43.65 -19.26
N GLU A 540 8.30 -42.45 -19.65
CA GLU A 540 9.32 -42.27 -20.71
C GLU A 540 10.64 -42.99 -20.42
N ARG A 541 10.95 -43.20 -19.13
CA ARG A 541 12.15 -43.91 -18.64
C ARG A 541 11.86 -45.36 -18.24
N SER A 542 10.67 -45.88 -18.54
CA SER A 542 10.19 -47.20 -18.11
C SER A 542 10.15 -47.41 -16.59
N ALA A 543 10.05 -46.33 -15.80
CA ALA A 543 9.91 -46.40 -14.35
C ALA A 543 8.41 -46.43 -13.95
N PRO A 544 8.01 -47.24 -12.96
CA PRO A 544 6.63 -47.30 -12.49
C PRO A 544 6.18 -45.98 -11.84
N PRO A 545 4.88 -45.65 -11.85
CA PRO A 545 4.36 -44.50 -11.10
C PRO A 545 4.66 -44.64 -9.61
N VAL A 546 4.78 -43.51 -8.92
CA VAL A 546 4.96 -43.47 -7.47
C VAL A 546 3.59 -43.53 -6.83
N ASP A 547 3.37 -44.56 -6.01
CA ASP A 547 2.17 -44.67 -5.17
C ASP A 547 2.53 -44.18 -3.77
N PHE A 548 2.07 -42.98 -3.44
CA PHE A 548 2.35 -42.29 -2.18
C PHE A 548 1.09 -41.56 -1.74
N GLU A 549 0.74 -41.74 -0.47
CA GLU A 549 -0.29 -40.98 0.22
C GLU A 549 0.38 -40.24 1.37
N ALA A 550 0.51 -38.93 1.23
CA ALA A 550 1.07 -38.10 2.30
C ALA A 550 0.12 -38.07 3.52
N TYR A 551 0.67 -38.28 4.72
CA TYR A 551 -0.06 -38.15 5.98
C TYR A 551 0.83 -37.48 7.04
N ASN A 552 1.12 -36.21 6.83
CA ASN A 552 2.03 -35.43 7.67
C ASN A 552 1.26 -34.70 8.79
N THR A 553 1.83 -34.66 9.99
CA THR A 553 1.18 -33.97 11.12
C THR A 553 1.19 -32.44 10.93
N PRO A 554 0.24 -31.70 11.54
CA PRO A 554 0.23 -30.24 11.51
C PRO A 554 1.54 -29.61 12.00
N GLU A 555 2.24 -30.23 12.96
CA GLU A 555 3.53 -29.75 13.48
C GLU A 555 4.65 -29.85 12.43
N ALA A 556 4.66 -30.92 11.64
CA ALA A 556 5.62 -31.11 10.55
C ALA A 556 5.42 -30.04 9.46
N TRP A 557 4.15 -29.78 9.11
CA TRP A 557 3.78 -28.68 8.23
C TRP A 557 4.12 -27.31 8.81
N GLN A 558 3.93 -27.09 10.11
CA GLN A 558 4.31 -25.85 10.78
C GLN A 558 5.82 -25.61 10.64
N ALA A 559 6.64 -26.65 10.79
CA ALA A 559 8.09 -26.56 10.63
C ALA A 559 8.49 -26.22 9.18
N ALA A 560 7.85 -26.85 8.19
CA ALA A 560 8.07 -26.57 6.77
C ALA A 560 7.69 -25.13 6.39
N VAL A 561 6.49 -24.70 6.78
CA VAL A 561 5.99 -23.33 6.56
C VAL A 561 6.87 -22.31 7.28
N ALA A 562 7.28 -22.58 8.53
CA ALA A 562 8.19 -21.70 9.25
C ALA A 562 9.54 -21.54 8.55
N HIS A 563 10.05 -22.62 7.94
CA HIS A 563 11.25 -22.51 7.11
C HIS A 563 10.99 -21.65 5.86
N ALA A 564 9.91 -21.93 5.13
CA ALA A 564 9.57 -21.21 3.91
C ALA A 564 9.37 -19.70 4.14
N VAL A 565 8.65 -19.32 5.21
CA VAL A 565 8.46 -17.90 5.58
C VAL A 565 9.78 -17.25 6.00
N ARG A 566 10.66 -17.94 6.73
CA ARG A 566 11.96 -17.37 7.12
C ARG A 566 12.87 -17.14 5.92
N SER A 567 12.90 -18.07 4.96
CA SER A 567 13.66 -17.95 3.72
C SER A 567 13.12 -16.82 2.85
N ASN A 568 11.79 -16.80 2.61
CA ASN A 568 11.14 -15.72 1.85
C ASN A 568 11.28 -14.34 2.54
N GLY A 569 11.23 -14.33 3.87
CA GLY A 569 11.37 -13.14 4.70
C GLY A 569 12.79 -12.60 4.81
N ARG A 570 13.81 -13.22 4.17
CA ARG A 570 15.22 -12.79 4.22
C ARG A 570 15.68 -12.46 5.65
N HIS A 571 15.45 -13.38 6.59
CA HIS A 571 15.59 -13.12 8.02
C HIS A 571 16.98 -12.65 8.46
N VAL A 572 18.04 -13.06 7.74
CA VAL A 572 19.42 -12.60 8.01
C VAL A 572 19.56 -11.10 7.72
N LEU A 573 19.09 -10.64 6.56
CA LEU A 573 19.08 -9.21 6.20
C LEU A 573 18.19 -8.40 7.16
N ALA A 574 17.02 -8.94 7.52
CA ALA A 574 16.16 -8.31 8.51
C ALA A 574 16.86 -8.15 9.87
N GLY A 575 17.65 -9.13 10.31
CA GLY A 575 18.43 -9.07 11.54
C GLY A 575 19.52 -7.99 11.55
N MET A 576 19.91 -7.46 10.37
CA MET A 576 20.88 -6.38 10.23
C MET A 576 20.24 -4.97 10.25
N ILE A 577 18.90 -4.89 10.37
CA ILE A 577 18.12 -3.64 10.42
C ILE A 577 17.86 -3.28 11.89
N LEU A 578 18.20 -2.05 12.26
CA LEU A 578 17.90 -1.48 13.57
C LEU A 578 16.91 -0.31 13.42
N PRO A 579 16.02 -0.09 14.40
CA PRO A 579 15.83 -0.91 15.60
C PRO A 579 15.09 -2.24 15.31
N PRO A 580 15.14 -3.24 16.20
CA PRO A 580 14.45 -4.52 16.00
C PRO A 580 12.95 -4.40 15.75
N ARG A 581 12.30 -3.35 16.27
CA ARG A 581 10.89 -3.05 16.00
C ARG A 581 10.64 -2.76 14.51
N LEU A 582 11.53 -2.01 13.87
CA LEU A 582 11.47 -1.76 12.43
C LEU A 582 11.67 -3.06 11.65
N SER A 583 12.68 -3.85 12.01
CA SER A 583 12.93 -5.14 11.40
C SER A 583 11.69 -6.05 11.46
N ASN A 584 11.08 -6.17 12.64
CA ASN A 584 9.88 -6.99 12.82
C ASN A 584 8.68 -6.43 12.06
N ALA A 585 8.46 -5.11 12.08
CA ALA A 585 7.40 -4.46 11.30
C ALA A 585 7.56 -4.77 9.81
N LEU A 586 8.76 -4.56 9.25
CA LEU A 586 9.05 -4.83 7.85
C LEU A 586 8.94 -6.31 7.50
N ARG A 587 9.22 -7.23 8.42
CA ARG A 587 9.07 -8.67 8.16
C ARG A 587 7.61 -9.09 8.06
N ASN A 588 6.74 -8.46 8.83
CA ASN A 588 5.32 -8.81 8.98
C ASN A 588 4.41 -8.14 7.94
N ILE A 589 4.94 -7.25 7.10
CA ILE A 589 4.20 -6.68 5.96
C ILE A 589 3.93 -7.77 4.92
N ASP A 590 2.68 -7.82 4.44
CA ASP A 590 2.31 -8.60 3.25
C ASP A 590 2.69 -7.85 1.97
N TYR A 591 3.90 -8.09 1.48
CA TYR A 591 4.43 -7.41 0.29
C TYR A 591 3.69 -7.73 -1.01
N GLN A 592 2.80 -8.73 -1.04
CA GLN A 592 2.01 -9.07 -2.22
C GLN A 592 0.90 -8.03 -2.46
N ASN A 593 0.30 -7.53 -1.38
CA ASN A 593 -0.88 -6.67 -1.42
C ASN A 593 -0.65 -5.26 -0.84
N VAL A 594 0.50 -5.01 -0.20
CA VAL A 594 0.81 -3.70 0.39
C VAL A 594 1.15 -2.64 -0.67
N GLU A 595 0.70 -1.42 -0.45
CA GLU A 595 1.14 -0.26 -1.24
C GLU A 595 2.56 0.18 -0.82
N THR A 596 3.38 0.63 -1.77
CA THR A 596 4.75 1.13 -1.49
C THR A 596 4.74 2.26 -0.45
N LEU A 597 3.69 3.09 -0.43
CA LEU A 597 3.53 4.18 0.53
C LEU A 597 3.32 3.66 1.97
N GLU A 598 2.61 2.56 2.15
CA GLU A 598 2.40 1.96 3.47
C GLU A 598 3.70 1.35 4.01
N VAL A 599 4.51 0.75 3.14
CA VAL A 599 5.86 0.29 3.49
C VAL A 599 6.73 1.48 3.91
N ALA A 600 6.68 2.59 3.16
CA ALA A 600 7.40 3.81 3.51
C ALA A 600 6.94 4.41 4.85
N ARG A 601 5.64 4.39 5.15
CA ARG A 601 5.09 4.79 6.47
C ARG A 601 5.60 3.90 7.59
N ALA A 602 5.61 2.57 7.40
CA ALA A 602 6.16 1.65 8.38
C ALA A 602 7.64 1.95 8.67
N ILE A 603 8.44 2.24 7.64
CA ILE A 603 9.83 2.69 7.84
C ILE A 603 9.87 4.00 8.63
N ALA A 604 9.04 4.99 8.25
CA ALA A 604 9.02 6.30 8.89
C ALA A 604 8.68 6.23 10.38
N ASP A 605 7.72 5.39 10.74
CA ASP A 605 7.15 5.23 12.07
C ASP A 605 8.06 4.42 13.00
N PHE A 606 8.68 3.36 12.48
CA PHE A 606 9.44 2.42 13.29
C PHE A 606 10.96 2.59 13.25
N ARG A 607 11.53 3.44 12.37
CA ARG A 607 13.00 3.70 12.30
C ARG A 607 13.62 4.35 13.54
N ILE A 608 12.85 4.58 14.59
CA ILE A 608 13.24 5.38 15.75
C ILE A 608 12.92 4.61 17.03
N ASP A 609 13.91 4.46 17.90
CA ASP A 609 13.63 4.11 19.29
C ASP A 609 13.02 5.29 20.03
N ARG A 610 12.06 5.03 20.93
CA ARG A 610 11.35 6.06 21.70
C ARG A 610 12.34 6.77 22.65
N GLY A 611 12.99 7.84 22.17
CA GLY A 611 13.92 8.69 22.92
C GLY A 611 14.10 10.07 22.28
N SER A 612 14.31 11.12 23.10
CA SER A 612 14.38 12.52 22.65
C SER A 612 15.63 12.84 21.82
N LEU A 613 16.77 12.20 22.08
CA LEU A 613 18.03 12.36 21.33
C LEU A 613 17.96 11.80 19.89
N ALA A 614 17.04 10.86 19.61
CA ALA A 614 16.89 10.22 18.29
C ALA A 614 16.15 11.08 17.24
N ARG A 615 15.63 12.25 17.62
CA ARG A 615 14.96 13.20 16.70
C ARG A 615 15.90 14.24 16.11
N GLN A 616 17.01 14.57 16.77
CA GLN A 616 17.96 15.61 16.34
C GLN A 616 19.01 15.13 15.31
N ALA A 617 19.17 13.83 15.12
CA ALA A 617 20.23 13.26 14.28
C ALA A 617 19.80 12.90 12.84
N ARG A 618 18.64 13.37 12.35
CA ARG A 618 18.09 12.86 11.10
C ARG A 618 18.34 13.74 9.89
N ARG A 619 18.77 13.06 8.84
CA ARG A 619 19.08 13.65 7.54
C ARG A 619 18.00 13.35 6.50
N ILE A 620 17.29 12.22 6.62
CA ILE A 620 16.18 11.85 5.74
C ILE A 620 14.82 12.08 6.41
N SER A 621 13.96 12.87 5.78
CA SER A 621 12.62 13.17 6.31
C SER A 621 11.67 11.96 6.16
N GLY A 622 10.44 12.06 6.68
CA GLY A 622 9.41 11.03 6.46
C GLY A 622 8.93 11.00 5.02
N SER A 623 8.77 12.19 4.42
CA SER A 623 8.34 12.40 3.05
C SER A 623 9.37 11.95 2.01
N ASP A 624 10.65 11.88 2.38
CA ASP A 624 11.72 11.44 1.46
C ASP A 624 11.83 9.92 1.38
N ILE A 625 11.28 9.17 2.36
CA ILE A 625 11.32 7.69 2.33
C ILE A 625 10.64 7.10 1.09
N PRO A 626 9.41 7.47 0.70
CA PRO A 626 8.80 6.92 -0.52
C PRO A 626 9.63 7.22 -1.77
N VAL A 627 10.24 8.41 -1.84
CA VAL A 627 11.14 8.79 -2.94
C VAL A 627 12.41 7.94 -2.89
N ALA A 628 13.04 7.78 -1.73
CA ALA A 628 14.21 6.93 -1.55
C ALA A 628 13.93 5.44 -1.85
N LEU A 629 12.71 4.96 -1.64
CA LEU A 629 12.30 3.61 -2.00
C LEU A 629 12.22 3.44 -3.53
N SER A 630 11.80 4.49 -4.25
CA SER A 630 11.77 4.50 -5.72
C SER A 630 13.14 4.36 -6.36
N LEU A 631 14.25 4.74 -5.70
CA LEU A 631 15.61 4.44 -6.18
C LEU A 631 15.77 2.97 -6.61
N TRP A 632 15.09 2.07 -5.90
CA TRP A 632 15.13 0.64 -6.15
C TRP A 632 13.87 0.13 -6.86
N THR A 633 12.68 0.63 -6.52
CA THR A 633 11.43 0.08 -7.08
C THR A 633 11.02 0.70 -8.42
N ASP A 634 11.48 1.91 -8.71
CA ASP A 634 11.26 2.66 -9.95
C ASP A 634 12.37 3.70 -10.17
N PRO A 635 13.55 3.28 -10.68
CA PRO A 635 14.68 4.19 -10.86
C PRO A 635 14.40 5.29 -11.89
N ARG A 636 13.44 5.10 -12.82
CA ARG A 636 13.04 6.13 -13.78
C ARG A 636 12.37 7.29 -13.08
N ALA A 637 11.37 7.01 -12.25
CA ALA A 637 10.71 8.05 -11.46
C ALA A 637 11.71 8.73 -10.52
N PHE A 638 12.60 7.98 -9.88
CA PHE A 638 13.62 8.55 -9.00
C PHE A 638 14.59 9.50 -9.75
N ALA A 639 14.98 9.15 -10.98
CA ALA A 639 15.87 9.95 -11.80
C ALA A 639 15.30 11.33 -12.22
N MET A 640 13.98 11.50 -12.14
CA MET A 640 13.29 12.78 -12.38
C MET A 640 13.21 13.68 -11.14
N THR A 641 13.64 13.19 -9.97
CA THR A 641 13.67 13.96 -8.73
C THR A 641 15.02 14.64 -8.51
N ASP A 642 15.07 15.60 -7.58
CA ASP A 642 16.36 16.06 -7.02
C ASP A 642 16.92 14.99 -6.08
N TRP A 643 17.49 13.95 -6.68
CA TRP A 643 17.86 12.72 -6.00
C TRP A 643 19.13 12.84 -5.15
N LEU A 644 20.02 13.79 -5.46
CA LEU A 644 21.34 13.88 -4.83
C LEU A 644 21.25 14.16 -3.32
N PRO A 645 20.40 15.09 -2.82
CA PRO A 645 20.14 15.26 -1.39
C PRO A 645 19.63 13.97 -0.72
N ILE A 646 18.75 13.23 -1.39
CA ILE A 646 18.14 12.00 -0.86
C ILE A 646 19.20 10.91 -0.70
N VAL A 647 20.00 10.67 -1.74
CA VAL A 647 21.09 9.68 -1.73
C VAL A 647 22.17 10.04 -0.71
N THR A 648 22.48 11.32 -0.57
CA THR A 648 23.40 11.81 0.47
C THR A 648 22.84 11.55 1.87
N ALA A 649 21.54 11.79 2.09
CA ALA A 649 20.89 11.48 3.37
C ALA A 649 20.89 9.97 3.67
N LEU A 650 20.67 9.11 2.67
CA LEU A 650 20.76 7.65 2.82
C LEU A 650 22.19 7.18 3.16
N PHE A 651 23.19 7.81 2.57
CA PHE A 651 24.60 7.52 2.86
C PHE A 651 24.99 7.81 4.31
N GLU A 652 24.44 8.90 4.85
CA GLU A 652 24.63 9.30 6.24
C GLU A 652 23.81 8.43 7.21
N ASP A 653 22.62 7.98 6.80
CA ASP A 653 21.73 7.10 7.58
C ASP A 653 21.67 5.66 7.02
N ARG A 654 22.72 4.89 7.33
CA ARG A 654 22.86 3.49 6.90
C ARG A 654 21.73 2.58 7.37
N MET A 655 21.11 2.85 8.52
CA MET A 655 20.04 1.98 9.03
C MET A 655 18.76 2.18 8.23
N THR A 656 18.41 3.43 7.93
CA THR A 656 17.30 3.72 7.03
C THR A 656 17.58 3.22 5.61
N ALA A 657 18.81 3.36 5.10
CA ALA A 657 19.19 2.80 3.79
C ALA A 657 19.01 1.27 3.72
N ARG A 658 19.43 0.54 4.75
CA ARG A 658 19.20 -0.91 4.86
C ARG A 658 17.73 -1.28 4.92
N ALA A 659 16.94 -0.55 5.69
CA ALA A 659 15.49 -0.76 5.79
C ALA A 659 14.80 -0.57 4.43
N ILE A 660 15.16 0.50 3.72
CA ILE A 660 14.66 0.80 2.38
C ILE A 660 15.10 -0.27 1.38
N ARG A 661 16.37 -0.70 1.40
CA ARG A 661 16.87 -1.77 0.53
C ARG A 661 16.16 -3.09 0.80
N TYR A 662 15.95 -3.46 2.06
CA TYR A 662 15.20 -4.65 2.43
C TYR A 662 13.76 -4.61 1.92
N ALA A 663 13.06 -3.50 2.17
CA ALA A 663 11.71 -3.28 1.68
C ALA A 663 11.64 -3.39 0.15
N ALA A 664 12.58 -2.76 -0.56
CA ALA A 664 12.66 -2.83 -2.01
C ALA A 664 12.88 -4.25 -2.53
N LEU A 665 13.76 -5.03 -1.90
CA LEU A 665 13.97 -6.44 -2.24
C LEU A 665 12.70 -7.25 -2.08
N ARG A 666 11.98 -7.07 -0.95
CA ARG A 666 10.71 -7.75 -0.68
C ARG A 666 9.62 -7.36 -1.68
N LEU A 667 9.49 -6.07 -2.00
CA LEU A 667 8.57 -5.57 -3.03
C LEU A 667 8.88 -6.14 -4.41
N ARG A 668 10.16 -6.15 -4.84
CA ARG A 668 10.55 -6.72 -6.14
C ARG A 668 10.26 -8.22 -6.21
N THR A 669 10.57 -8.99 -5.16
CA THR A 669 10.22 -10.42 -5.09
C THR A 669 8.71 -10.61 -5.22
N ALA A 670 7.89 -9.85 -4.48
CA ALA A 670 6.44 -9.96 -4.55
C ALA A 670 5.87 -9.57 -5.93
N ARG A 671 6.43 -8.55 -6.59
CA ARG A 671 6.04 -8.18 -7.98
C ARG A 671 6.25 -9.34 -8.96
N TRP A 672 7.37 -10.04 -8.86
CA TRP A 672 7.66 -11.20 -9.72
C TRP A 672 6.78 -12.43 -9.39
N GLU A 673 6.24 -12.52 -8.17
CA GLU A 673 5.32 -13.60 -7.78
C GLU A 673 3.96 -13.48 -8.49
N VAL A 674 3.42 -12.27 -8.61
CA VAL A 674 2.12 -12.03 -9.27
C VAL A 674 2.21 -12.08 -10.80
N GLU A 675 3.36 -11.74 -11.39
CA GLU A 675 3.53 -11.65 -12.85
C GLU A 675 3.67 -12.99 -13.60
N ARG A 676 3.70 -14.15 -12.92
CA ARG A 676 3.78 -15.49 -13.56
C ARG A 676 2.58 -16.40 -13.23
N LEU A 677 1.67 -15.95 -12.37
CA LEU A 677 0.35 -16.56 -12.21
C LEU A 677 -0.58 -15.96 -13.27
#